data_AF-A0A1F3BMH0-F1
#
_entry.id   AF-A0A1F3BMH0-F1
#
_cell.length_a   1.000
_cell.length_b   1.000
_cell.length_c   1.000
_cell.angle_alpha   90.00
_cell.angle_beta   90.00
_cell.angle_gamma   90.00
#
_symmetry.space_group_name_H-M   'P 1'
#
loop_
_entity.id
_entity.type
_entity.pdbx_description
1 polymer ?
#
loop_
_entity_poly.entity_id
_entity_poly.type
_entity_poly.pdbx_seq_one_letter_code
_entity_poly.pdbx_strand_id
1 'polypeptide(L)'
;MRLDDADAAEAAFRKALEVDPASLQALDALTDLFTRRGRVRDLVIALEQKLEAAAGLDEKKATLLEMARIYDGQMHDPGEAISALKRVLELDGADDAAIDALASLYRREARWGDLAGILARARDLAQDDATRVAYQLQISGLHENEICDEEAAVEGYRAVLGLDDRQRDALAGLERLYTKLDRFAELNRVYEKQAEIAADPRERVRILGKSASIWEEKLGDLQQAIEKNEAVLGIDGGNLPAVKNLEALYRREGLWEKLIAVLQHHASLTQDRRELVSLEVQSGEVWWKELARVDRAEAIFSHALESDPESRDAVCALARLYERSGNWNLAVEMLQREAKLATSGDDAVEIQARIGRIQEEMLQDRGAAKVAYARALDADPGHLPSLRALRSIAEMERDRDTYLRHLLSEARYTKDDGEKAKLLHEAGRIHQEERDDPDAAARLYEEALRKVPDFLPAARPLADLYVTRSDWPRAEAVLDVVVKRLAQDGEAKELCRQSYRLGYVAEKLGKRAKALESHRRAYELDATYLPALEGLGNLLVQDQGWEEALKIFQAILIHHRDDLTDLEVVETYWQIGEIQAKLGQSDRAGKSFEKALEIDAGHEPARRSLVAVLEAGGEWDAVVEHRQRLVVALEGPAKLEELMAIGAISRDRLQDLYQAIDAFTSAARLDPGNVKVTEALLGLYRDTRQGQKAADVLGRLLESPEVKKDAQRAARLHHALALTLRDELQDEAGAARELELALDADARLIQAFADLEALLTGAKKWRELEQAYVRMIQRVPKGPESAAARVALWKTLGELYRRVLDDTEGARMAYEVVTRTDPDDAAAVEVHAELAAKLRGHEAEAIGAYRRQLLLGGPAKKAVSALISLHAELKDYDQAYSAAQALAFLLSAATAEEGNVVARLRRFARDSASASLDDALWEKVLHDRLRGPVAAILTLLAREASAIFVQQPKDLGLNPKKDEVDVQSSMLFFVNMLKYVARTLGFPSLRLFRSGEAGGRLQALPVEPSGLLAGEELFKERPKKELWFTIGKAMAFLRPELKLARLMPHDQLEAVFQAAASLGTSRFVVSADPHLVEKLKRRLEKTLPEATRTQSLKLLARACCDAQHPGDVRAYLDAAELTSNRVGTLLAGDLDVARRMVVAEKPTVSKLKEETRLQDLVLFCTSEGYAALRQRLGLSVVVPSN
;
A
#
# COMPACT_ATOMS: atom_id res chain seq x y z
N MET A 1 -9.70 12.59 117.20
CA MET A 1 -10.22 12.63 115.81
C MET A 1 -9.95 11.27 115.19
N ARG A 2 -10.92 10.67 114.49
CA ARG A 2 -10.76 9.37 113.82
C ARG A 2 -9.67 9.50 112.74
N LEU A 3 -8.73 8.55 112.71
CA LEU A 3 -7.59 8.51 111.77
C LEU A 3 -7.96 8.01 110.35
N ASP A 4 -9.25 7.93 110.01
CA ASP A 4 -9.75 7.40 108.72
C ASP A 4 -10.66 8.37 107.94
N ASP A 5 -10.63 9.67 108.27
CA ASP A 5 -11.37 10.70 107.51
C ASP A 5 -10.42 11.41 106.53
N ALA A 6 -10.40 10.93 105.29
CA ALA A 6 -9.49 11.40 104.24
C ALA A 6 -9.78 12.83 103.77
N ASP A 7 -11.02 13.30 103.84
CA ASP A 7 -11.38 14.68 103.47
C ASP A 7 -10.97 15.67 104.56
N ALA A 8 -11.06 15.25 105.83
CA ALA A 8 -10.51 16.01 106.94
C ALA A 8 -8.97 16.07 106.91
N ALA A 9 -8.30 14.98 106.49
CA ALA A 9 -6.84 14.94 106.31
C ALA A 9 -6.38 15.85 105.16
N GLU A 10 -7.05 15.83 104.00
CA GLU A 10 -6.77 16.74 102.87
C GLU A 10 -6.92 18.21 103.30
N ALA A 11 -8.00 18.55 104.02
CA ALA A 11 -8.24 19.89 104.51
C ALA A 11 -7.19 20.34 105.56
N ALA A 12 -6.71 19.41 106.40
CA ALA A 12 -5.67 19.68 107.40
C ALA A 12 -4.31 19.94 106.76
N PHE A 13 -3.91 19.13 105.75
CA PHE A 13 -2.65 19.35 105.04
C PHE A 13 -2.70 20.59 104.15
N ARG A 14 -3.85 20.91 103.52
CA ARG A 14 -4.01 22.20 102.80
C ARG A 14 -3.93 23.40 103.73
N LYS A 15 -4.52 23.34 104.92
CA LYS A 15 -4.34 24.40 105.95
C LYS A 15 -2.89 24.50 106.44
N ALA A 16 -2.16 23.38 106.51
CA ALA A 16 -0.74 23.42 106.83
C ALA A 16 0.07 24.15 105.74
N LEU A 17 -0.29 23.94 104.46
CA LEU A 17 0.31 24.66 103.32
C LEU A 17 -0.14 26.12 103.20
N GLU A 18 -1.29 26.52 103.76
CA GLU A 18 -1.67 27.94 103.88
C GLU A 18 -0.77 28.70 104.88
N VAL A 19 -0.21 28.00 105.87
CA VAL A 19 0.70 28.59 106.89
C VAL A 19 2.16 28.52 106.44
N ASP A 20 2.57 27.40 105.86
CA ASP A 20 3.89 27.21 105.28
C ASP A 20 3.76 26.55 103.89
N PRO A 21 3.71 27.34 102.81
CA PRO A 21 3.59 26.84 101.44
C PRO A 21 4.72 25.91 100.99
N ALA A 22 5.87 25.93 101.68
CA ALA A 22 7.04 25.11 101.35
C ALA A 22 7.20 23.87 102.24
N SER A 23 6.19 23.52 103.04
CA SER A 23 6.26 22.38 103.95
C SER A 23 6.31 21.05 103.21
N LEU A 24 7.52 20.49 103.06
CA LEU A 24 7.75 19.20 102.39
C LEU A 24 6.98 18.05 103.04
N GLN A 25 6.84 18.04 104.38
CA GLN A 25 6.05 17.01 105.08
C GLN A 25 4.56 17.05 104.71
N ALA A 26 3.99 18.25 104.50
CA ALA A 26 2.61 18.40 104.08
C ALA A 26 2.42 18.08 102.59
N LEU A 27 3.39 18.43 101.73
CA LEU A 27 3.39 18.08 100.31
C LEU A 27 3.58 16.58 100.08
N ASP A 28 4.45 15.91 100.82
CA ASP A 28 4.62 14.45 100.78
C ASP A 28 3.36 13.72 101.24
N ALA A 29 2.75 14.16 102.35
CA ALA A 29 1.50 13.59 102.83
C ALA A 29 0.34 13.81 101.84
N LEU A 30 0.29 14.94 101.14
CA LEU A 30 -0.69 15.19 100.07
C LEU A 30 -0.42 14.36 98.80
N THR A 31 0.85 14.19 98.42
CA THR A 31 1.26 13.35 97.29
C THR A 31 0.87 11.90 97.55
N ASP A 32 1.15 11.36 98.74
CA ASP A 32 0.74 10.02 99.15
C ASP A 32 -0.80 9.87 99.21
N LEU A 33 -1.49 10.90 99.71
CA LEU A 33 -2.95 10.91 99.78
C LEU A 33 -3.58 10.91 98.39
N PHE A 34 -3.13 11.77 97.48
CA PHE A 34 -3.66 11.84 96.11
C PHE A 34 -3.31 10.60 95.29
N THR A 35 -2.13 10.01 95.52
CA THR A 35 -1.74 8.72 94.93
C THR A 35 -2.68 7.60 95.37
N ARG A 36 -2.99 7.47 96.67
CA ARG A 36 -3.91 6.45 97.19
C ARG A 36 -5.35 6.64 96.73
N ARG A 37 -5.78 7.89 96.48
CA ARG A 37 -7.14 8.23 96.04
C ARG A 37 -7.30 8.22 94.52
N GLY A 38 -6.23 8.03 93.75
CA GLY A 38 -6.26 8.06 92.28
C GLY A 38 -6.60 9.45 91.71
N ARG A 39 -6.37 10.54 92.47
CA ARG A 39 -6.61 11.92 92.01
C ARG A 39 -5.39 12.44 91.25
N VAL A 40 -5.19 11.91 90.04
CA VAL A 40 -3.96 12.12 89.24
C VAL A 40 -3.68 13.59 88.92
N ARG A 41 -4.70 14.40 88.66
CA ARG A 41 -4.51 15.86 88.39
C ARG A 41 -4.05 16.63 89.62
N ASP A 42 -4.63 16.34 90.78
CA ASP A 42 -4.24 16.98 92.04
C ASP A 42 -2.88 16.48 92.52
N LEU A 43 -2.52 15.23 92.19
CA LEU A 43 -1.19 14.66 92.41
C LEU A 43 -0.11 15.42 91.64
N VAL A 44 -0.33 15.72 90.36
CA VAL A 44 0.62 16.51 89.55
C VAL A 44 0.77 17.93 90.08
N ILE A 45 -0.33 18.59 90.50
CA ILE A 45 -0.27 19.92 91.13
C ILE A 45 0.53 19.89 92.43
N ALA A 46 0.35 18.84 93.25
CA ALA A 46 1.13 18.66 94.48
C ALA A 46 2.61 18.38 94.20
N LEU A 47 2.93 17.62 93.14
CA LEU A 47 4.30 17.38 92.68
C LEU A 47 4.96 18.63 92.09
N GLU A 48 4.21 19.50 91.41
CA GLU A 48 4.71 20.81 90.94
C GLU A 48 5.04 21.74 92.12
N GLN A 49 4.16 21.79 93.13
CA GLN A 49 4.44 22.54 94.37
C GLN A 49 5.64 21.96 95.13
N LYS A 50 5.78 20.62 95.13
CA LYS A 50 6.96 19.92 95.68
C LYS A 50 8.25 20.23 94.91
N LEU A 51 8.17 20.37 93.58
CA LEU A 51 9.31 20.76 92.75
C LEU A 51 9.76 22.20 93.03
N GLU A 52 8.82 23.13 93.25
CA GLU A 52 9.12 24.52 93.63
C GLU A 52 9.70 24.65 95.04
N ALA A 53 9.25 23.81 95.97
CA ALA A 53 9.74 23.77 97.35
C ALA A 53 11.06 23.00 97.53
N ALA A 54 11.44 22.15 96.57
CA ALA A 54 12.66 21.34 96.64
C ALA A 54 13.94 22.21 96.56
N ALA A 55 14.89 21.96 97.46
CA ALA A 55 16.17 22.68 97.49
C ALA A 55 17.30 21.93 96.78
N GLY A 56 17.24 20.59 96.72
CA GLY A 56 18.26 19.73 96.11
C GLY A 56 18.04 19.47 94.61
N LEU A 57 19.13 19.43 93.83
CA LEU A 57 19.11 19.06 92.41
C LEU A 57 18.55 17.64 92.21
N ASP A 58 18.95 16.68 93.04
CA ASP A 58 18.50 15.28 92.92
C ASP A 58 17.01 15.11 93.24
N GLU A 59 16.50 15.87 94.20
CA GLU A 59 15.07 15.91 94.54
C GLU A 59 14.24 16.51 93.41
N LYS A 60 14.75 17.55 92.73
CA LYS A 60 14.11 18.16 91.56
C LYS A 60 14.07 17.20 90.37
N LYS A 61 15.17 16.49 90.09
CA LYS A 61 15.22 15.47 89.03
C LYS A 61 14.27 14.30 89.33
N ALA A 62 14.30 13.78 90.56
CA ALA A 62 13.42 12.69 90.97
C ALA A 62 11.94 13.07 90.83
N THR A 63 11.58 14.27 91.24
CA THR A 63 10.21 14.79 91.12
C THR A 63 9.79 14.98 89.65
N LEU A 64 10.66 15.52 88.80
CA LEU A 64 10.40 15.66 87.36
C LEU A 64 10.31 14.32 86.62
N LEU A 65 11.12 13.33 86.99
CA LEU A 65 11.04 11.97 86.45
C LEU A 65 9.75 11.27 86.88
N GLU A 66 9.32 11.49 88.12
CA GLU A 66 8.04 10.99 88.63
C GLU A 66 6.86 11.65 87.91
N MET A 67 6.90 12.97 87.69
CA MET A 67 5.93 13.69 86.86
C MET A 67 5.90 13.16 85.43
N ALA A 68 7.07 12.94 84.80
CA ALA A 68 7.14 12.38 83.45
C ALA A 68 6.51 10.99 83.35
N ARG A 69 6.72 10.12 84.35
CA ARG A 69 6.09 8.80 84.42
C ARG A 69 4.57 8.88 84.60
N ILE A 70 4.09 9.85 85.39
CA ILE A 70 2.66 10.08 85.59
C ILE A 70 2.01 10.65 84.31
N TYR A 71 2.67 11.62 83.65
CA TYR A 71 2.21 12.17 82.39
C TYR A 71 2.14 11.10 81.29
N ASP A 72 3.18 10.29 81.13
CA ASP A 72 3.21 9.21 80.13
C ASP A 72 2.23 8.06 80.45
N GLY A 73 2.23 7.58 81.70
CA GLY A 73 1.52 6.35 82.07
C GLY A 73 0.07 6.54 82.53
N GLN A 74 -0.20 7.52 83.39
CA GLN A 74 -1.53 7.70 84.00
C GLN A 74 -2.37 8.75 83.27
N MET A 75 -1.74 9.80 82.75
CA MET A 75 -2.44 10.88 82.03
C MET A 75 -2.44 10.69 80.51
N HIS A 76 -1.59 9.79 79.99
CA HIS A 76 -1.44 9.53 78.55
C HIS A 76 -1.13 10.80 77.74
N ASP A 77 -0.36 11.72 78.33
CA ASP A 77 0.08 12.97 77.70
C ASP A 77 1.60 12.91 77.42
N PRO A 78 2.01 12.37 76.26
CA PRO A 78 3.42 12.26 75.91
C PRO A 78 4.08 13.62 75.68
N GLY A 79 3.30 14.68 75.38
CA GLY A 79 3.83 16.03 75.18
C GLY A 79 4.37 16.62 76.47
N GLU A 80 3.58 16.55 77.54
CA GLU A 80 3.99 17.00 78.87
C GLU A 80 5.05 16.08 79.49
N ALA A 81 5.01 14.77 79.20
CA ALA A 81 6.09 13.85 79.59
C ALA A 81 7.43 14.21 78.93
N ILE A 82 7.44 14.54 77.64
CA ILE A 82 8.63 15.02 76.91
C ILE A 82 9.11 16.36 77.48
N SER A 83 8.19 17.28 77.79
CA SER A 83 8.51 18.58 78.41
C SER A 83 9.18 18.40 79.77
N ALA A 84 8.63 17.54 80.63
CA ALA A 84 9.20 17.21 81.94
C ALA A 84 10.60 16.57 81.82
N LEU A 85 10.80 15.64 80.88
CA LEU A 85 12.12 15.00 80.66
C LEU A 85 13.15 15.96 80.05
N LYS A 86 12.73 16.89 79.18
CA LYS A 86 13.62 17.97 78.70
C LYS A 86 14.08 18.87 79.84
N ARG A 87 13.19 19.19 80.78
CA ARG A 87 13.54 19.95 82.00
C ARG A 87 14.52 19.18 82.89
N VAL A 88 14.46 17.84 82.92
CA VAL A 88 15.51 17.03 83.58
C VAL A 88 16.86 17.24 82.88
N LEU A 89 16.90 17.20 81.54
CA LEU A 89 18.12 17.42 80.75
C LEU A 89 18.64 18.88 80.72
N GLU A 90 17.81 19.85 81.12
CA GLU A 90 18.24 21.23 81.39
C GLU A 90 18.96 21.34 82.75
N LEU A 91 18.55 20.53 83.73
CA LEU A 91 19.19 20.46 85.05
C LEU A 91 20.46 19.60 85.04
N ASP A 92 20.44 18.51 84.29
CA ASP A 92 21.58 17.61 84.09
C ASP A 92 21.58 17.05 82.68
N GLY A 93 22.47 17.58 81.84
CA GLY A 93 22.56 17.22 80.44
C GLY A 93 22.94 15.76 80.18
N ALA A 94 23.48 15.04 81.17
CA ALA A 94 23.97 13.67 81.08
C ALA A 94 23.14 12.67 81.91
N ASP A 95 21.90 13.02 82.29
CA ASP A 95 21.02 12.11 83.01
C ASP A 95 20.57 10.93 82.11
N ASP A 96 21.16 9.75 82.34
CA ASP A 96 20.89 8.54 81.55
C ASP A 96 19.41 8.12 81.58
N ALA A 97 18.75 8.26 82.73
CA ALA A 97 17.35 7.90 82.89
C ALA A 97 16.42 8.78 82.03
N ALA A 98 16.75 10.07 81.89
CA ALA A 98 16.02 11.00 81.03
C ALA A 98 16.33 10.79 79.55
N ILE A 99 17.59 10.50 79.18
CA ILE A 99 17.97 10.18 77.79
C ILE A 99 17.26 8.90 77.32
N ASP A 100 17.26 7.84 78.12
CA ASP A 100 16.61 6.57 77.79
C ASP A 100 15.08 6.72 77.70
N ALA A 101 14.47 7.44 78.64
CA ALA A 101 13.04 7.72 78.63
C ALA A 101 12.63 8.56 77.39
N LEU A 102 13.41 9.59 77.04
CA LEU A 102 13.17 10.39 75.83
C LEU A 102 13.40 9.59 74.55
N ALA A 103 14.45 8.77 74.49
CA ALA A 103 14.73 7.93 73.33
C ALA A 103 13.62 6.91 73.09
N SER A 104 13.08 6.31 74.16
CA SER A 104 11.92 5.42 74.11
C SER A 104 10.67 6.15 73.61
N LEU A 105 10.39 7.34 74.14
CA LEU A 105 9.25 8.16 73.72
C LEU A 105 9.37 8.63 72.26
N TYR A 106 10.51 9.16 71.84
CA TYR A 106 10.70 9.58 70.45
C TYR A 106 10.63 8.42 69.47
N ARG A 107 11.07 7.21 69.87
CA ARG A 107 10.90 6.00 69.07
C ARG A 107 9.43 5.58 68.96
N ARG A 108 8.66 5.68 70.06
CA ARG A 108 7.22 5.35 70.08
C ARG A 108 6.38 6.33 69.26
N GLU A 109 6.71 7.62 69.32
CA GLU A 109 6.03 8.69 68.58
C GLU A 109 6.58 8.90 67.16
N ALA A 110 7.49 8.03 66.69
CA ALA A 110 8.14 8.11 65.37
C ALA A 110 8.84 9.46 65.06
N ARG A 111 9.36 10.12 66.09
CA ARG A 111 10.09 11.40 65.99
C ARG A 111 11.59 11.15 65.74
N TRP A 112 11.91 10.60 64.58
CA TRP A 112 13.26 10.13 64.24
C TRP A 112 14.34 11.23 64.24
N GLY A 113 14.02 12.44 63.78
CA GLY A 113 14.97 13.57 63.83
C GLY A 113 15.30 14.01 65.25
N ASP A 114 14.31 14.04 66.15
CA ASP A 114 14.53 14.34 67.56
C ASP A 114 15.27 13.18 68.28
N LEU A 115 15.02 11.93 67.87
CA LEU A 115 15.76 10.75 68.32
C LEU A 115 17.24 10.81 67.89
N ALA A 116 17.53 11.17 66.65
CA ALA A 116 18.89 11.38 66.16
C ALA A 116 19.60 12.48 66.98
N GLY A 117 18.88 13.58 67.25
CA GLY A 117 19.39 14.71 68.03
C GLY A 117 19.72 14.36 69.48
N ILE A 118 18.86 13.59 70.16
CA ILE A 118 19.14 13.17 71.54
C ILE A 118 20.26 12.14 71.61
N LEU A 119 20.34 11.21 70.65
CA LEU A 119 21.44 10.24 70.57
C LEU A 119 22.77 10.92 70.20
N ALA A 120 22.76 11.95 69.35
CA ALA A 120 23.95 12.75 69.05
C ALA A 120 24.44 13.50 70.28
N ARG A 121 23.52 14.05 71.09
CA ARG A 121 23.86 14.66 72.37
C ARG A 121 24.43 13.65 73.36
N ALA A 122 23.85 12.44 73.44
CA ALA A 122 24.37 11.36 74.26
C ALA A 122 25.78 10.90 73.82
N ARG A 123 26.04 10.83 72.51
CA ARG A 123 27.37 10.59 71.93
C ARG A 123 28.36 11.67 72.36
N ASP A 124 28.00 12.94 72.26
CA ASP A 124 28.92 14.06 72.55
C ASP A 124 29.27 14.15 74.06
N LEU A 125 28.37 13.68 74.92
CA LEU A 125 28.57 13.62 76.38
C LEU A 125 29.24 12.31 76.85
N ALA A 126 29.30 11.29 75.99
CA ALA A 126 29.94 10.02 76.31
C ALA A 126 31.46 10.19 76.55
N GLN A 127 31.97 9.52 77.58
CA GLN A 127 33.37 9.65 78.02
C GLN A 127 34.33 8.66 77.35
N ASP A 128 33.82 7.55 76.83
CA ASP A 128 34.61 6.52 76.15
C ASP A 128 34.25 6.39 74.66
N ASP A 129 35.22 6.03 73.84
CA ASP A 129 35.00 5.93 72.40
C ASP A 129 34.12 4.74 72.01
N ALA A 130 34.00 3.72 72.87
CA ALA A 130 33.13 2.57 72.61
C ALA A 130 31.64 2.96 72.69
N THR A 131 31.25 3.74 73.68
CA THR A 131 29.90 4.31 73.77
C THR A 131 29.64 5.36 72.69
N ARG A 132 30.63 6.17 72.31
CA ARG A 132 30.52 7.07 71.14
C ARG A 132 30.27 6.31 69.85
N VAL A 133 31.01 5.22 69.60
CA VAL A 133 30.83 4.34 68.45
C VAL A 133 29.44 3.70 68.47
N ALA A 134 28.98 3.21 69.63
CA ALA A 134 27.65 2.62 69.76
C ALA A 134 26.53 3.60 69.41
N TYR A 135 26.58 4.83 69.95
CA TYR A 135 25.60 5.87 69.60
C TYR A 135 25.72 6.31 68.15
N GLN A 136 26.94 6.46 67.61
CA GLN A 136 27.15 6.85 66.23
C GLN A 136 26.66 5.78 65.23
N LEU A 137 26.78 4.49 65.55
CA LEU A 137 26.20 3.40 64.76
C LEU A 137 24.67 3.44 64.78
N GLN A 138 24.06 3.70 65.94
CA GLN A 138 22.61 3.86 66.03
C GLN A 138 22.12 5.08 65.23
N ILE A 139 22.83 6.21 65.29
CA ILE A 139 22.54 7.41 64.50
C ILE A 139 22.68 7.11 63.00
N SER A 140 23.79 6.48 62.59
CA SER A 140 24.04 6.15 61.18
C SER A 140 23.01 5.16 60.63
N GLY A 141 22.61 4.17 61.44
CA GLY A 141 21.54 3.24 61.09
C GLY A 141 20.15 3.89 61.05
N LEU A 142 19.91 4.93 61.86
CA LEU A 142 18.68 5.72 61.80
C LEU A 142 18.66 6.60 60.54
N HIS A 143 19.80 7.18 60.15
CA HIS A 143 19.97 7.89 58.89
C HIS A 143 19.82 6.97 57.66
N GLU A 144 20.36 5.75 57.71
CA GLU A 144 20.23 4.74 56.64
C GLU A 144 18.77 4.26 56.47
N ASN A 145 18.08 3.92 57.57
CA ASN A 145 16.82 3.16 57.50
C ASN A 145 15.54 3.99 57.70
N GLU A 146 15.52 4.93 58.65
CA GLU A 146 14.29 5.62 59.07
C GLU A 146 14.20 7.06 58.53
N ILE A 147 15.33 7.78 58.49
CA ILE A 147 15.42 9.16 57.98
C ILE A 147 15.72 9.17 56.47
N CYS A 148 16.31 8.10 55.94
CA CYS A 148 16.67 7.92 54.53
C CYS A 148 17.63 9.00 53.99
N ASP A 149 18.61 9.41 54.79
CA ASP A 149 19.69 10.32 54.40
C ASP A 149 20.99 9.54 54.19
N GLU A 150 21.22 9.12 52.95
CA GLU A 150 22.31 8.23 52.56
C GLU A 150 23.68 8.88 52.70
N GLU A 151 23.80 10.19 52.46
CA GLU A 151 25.08 10.91 52.59
C GLU A 151 25.44 11.12 54.05
N ALA A 152 24.48 11.50 54.89
CA ALA A 152 24.68 11.57 56.34
C ALA A 152 25.00 10.20 56.95
N ALA A 153 24.39 9.11 56.44
CA ALA A 153 24.72 7.74 56.85
C ALA A 153 26.14 7.34 56.45
N VAL A 154 26.60 7.69 55.24
CA VAL A 154 27.99 7.46 54.79
C VAL A 154 28.98 8.22 55.67
N GLU A 155 28.74 9.50 55.93
CA GLU A 155 29.59 10.31 56.82
C GLU A 155 29.59 9.74 58.25
N GLY A 156 28.43 9.29 58.71
CA GLY A 156 28.28 8.67 60.02
C GLY A 156 29.07 7.38 60.18
N TYR A 157 29.00 6.47 59.20
CA TYR A 157 29.80 5.24 59.20
C TYR A 157 31.30 5.50 58.98
N ARG A 158 31.67 6.53 58.21
CA ARG A 158 33.09 6.97 58.11
C ARG A 158 33.60 7.52 59.44
N ALA A 159 32.78 8.28 60.16
CA ALA A 159 33.15 8.79 61.49
C ALA A 159 33.35 7.64 62.48
N VAL A 160 32.55 6.57 62.39
CA VAL A 160 32.79 5.33 63.16
C VAL A 160 34.14 4.73 62.82
N LEU A 161 34.48 4.59 61.53
CA LEU A 161 35.78 4.04 61.10
C LEU A 161 36.98 4.96 61.41
N GLY A 162 36.74 6.25 61.66
CA GLY A 162 37.77 7.17 62.15
C GLY A 162 38.12 6.95 63.62
N LEU A 163 37.22 6.35 64.40
CA LEU A 163 37.41 6.00 65.81
C LEU A 163 37.84 4.54 65.99
N ASP A 164 37.22 3.61 65.25
CA ASP A 164 37.55 2.19 65.21
C ASP A 164 37.57 1.70 63.75
N ASP A 165 38.77 1.59 63.19
CA ASP A 165 39.00 1.17 61.80
C ASP A 165 38.66 -0.30 61.53
N ARG A 166 38.39 -1.09 62.58
CA ARG A 166 38.02 -2.50 62.51
C ARG A 166 36.54 -2.75 62.71
N GLN A 167 35.74 -1.70 62.87
CA GLN A 167 34.34 -1.86 63.18
C GLN A 167 33.55 -2.48 62.00
N ARG A 168 33.07 -3.71 62.19
CA ARG A 168 32.47 -4.53 61.13
C ARG A 168 31.13 -3.98 60.64
N ASP A 169 30.31 -3.47 61.56
CA ASP A 169 28.98 -2.94 61.23
C ASP A 169 29.07 -1.69 60.36
N ALA A 170 30.10 -0.85 60.58
CA ALA A 170 30.36 0.32 59.75
C ALA A 170 30.90 -0.06 58.36
N LEU A 171 31.79 -1.05 58.27
CA LEU A 171 32.25 -1.58 56.97
C LEU A 171 31.12 -2.23 56.18
N ALA A 172 30.20 -2.94 56.84
CA ALA A 172 29.03 -3.54 56.19
C ALA A 172 28.01 -2.47 55.75
N GLY A 173 27.80 -1.42 56.56
CA GLY A 173 26.99 -0.25 56.18
C GLY A 173 27.57 0.49 54.97
N LEU A 174 28.87 0.75 54.95
CA LEU A 174 29.55 1.35 53.80
C LEU A 174 29.57 0.46 52.57
N GLU A 175 29.69 -0.87 52.71
CA GLU A 175 29.55 -1.80 51.57
C GLU A 175 28.19 -1.62 50.90
N ARG A 176 27.09 -1.63 51.67
CA ARG A 176 25.74 -1.43 51.12
C ARG A 176 25.59 -0.06 50.47
N LEU A 177 26.02 1.01 51.15
CA LEU A 177 25.86 2.38 50.68
C LEU A 177 26.73 2.69 49.46
N TYR A 178 28.01 2.29 49.44
CA TYR A 178 28.86 2.48 48.25
C TYR A 178 28.44 1.61 47.08
N THR A 179 27.87 0.43 47.31
CA THR A 179 27.24 -0.37 46.25
C THR A 179 26.00 0.35 45.70
N LYS A 180 25.16 0.93 46.55
CA LYS A 180 23.96 1.68 46.14
C LYS A 180 24.29 2.99 45.41
N LEU A 181 25.36 3.66 45.81
CA LEU A 181 25.81 4.96 45.29
C LEU A 181 26.81 4.83 44.13
N ASP A 182 27.09 3.62 43.64
CA ASP A 182 28.06 3.32 42.57
C ASP A 182 29.49 3.87 42.82
N ARG A 183 29.92 3.94 44.08
CA ARG A 183 31.26 4.41 44.48
C ARG A 183 32.27 3.25 44.54
N PHE A 184 32.60 2.68 43.38
CA PHE A 184 33.35 1.42 43.26
C PHE A 184 34.82 1.49 43.75
N ALA A 185 35.49 2.63 43.60
CA ALA A 185 36.86 2.79 44.09
C ALA A 185 36.92 2.78 45.62
N GLU A 186 35.98 3.45 46.27
CA GLU A 186 35.81 3.44 47.72
C GLU A 186 35.30 2.09 48.22
N LEU A 187 34.42 1.42 47.48
CA LEU A 187 33.96 0.06 47.77
C LEU A 187 35.12 -0.94 47.77
N ASN A 188 36.05 -0.86 46.82
CA ASN A 188 37.23 -1.74 46.81
C ASN A 188 38.15 -1.50 48.01
N ARG A 189 38.30 -0.25 48.48
CA ARG A 189 39.03 0.02 49.73
C ARG A 189 38.32 -0.60 50.95
N VAL A 190 36.99 -0.62 50.94
CA VAL A 190 36.20 -1.34 51.96
C VAL A 190 36.45 -2.85 51.86
N TYR A 191 36.47 -3.44 50.66
CA TYR A 191 36.78 -4.86 50.49
C TYR A 191 38.20 -5.23 50.89
N GLU A 192 39.19 -4.37 50.65
CA GLU A 192 40.56 -4.57 51.14
C GLU A 192 40.60 -4.61 52.67
N LYS A 193 39.93 -3.66 53.33
CA LYS A 193 39.81 -3.65 54.80
C LYS A 193 39.04 -4.83 55.36
N GLN A 194 37.90 -5.19 54.75
CA GLN A 194 37.16 -6.39 55.13
C GLN A 194 38.01 -7.66 54.98
N ALA A 195 38.81 -7.78 53.91
CA ALA A 195 39.70 -8.93 53.69
C ALA A 195 40.89 -8.98 54.67
N GLU A 196 41.39 -7.83 55.14
CA GLU A 196 42.40 -7.73 56.20
C GLU A 196 41.86 -8.16 57.57
N ILE A 197 40.58 -7.87 57.86
CA ILE A 197 39.92 -8.13 59.15
C ILE A 197 39.26 -9.53 59.21
N ALA A 198 38.98 -10.13 58.05
CA ALA A 198 38.38 -11.45 57.95
C ALA A 198 39.31 -12.53 58.51
N ALA A 199 38.89 -13.17 59.60
CA ALA A 199 39.63 -14.26 60.25
C ALA A 199 39.43 -15.61 59.54
N ASP A 200 38.29 -15.80 58.87
CA ASP A 200 37.99 -17.01 58.10
C ASP A 200 38.62 -16.93 56.69
N PRO A 201 39.53 -17.85 56.32
CA PRO A 201 40.09 -17.92 54.97
C PRO A 201 39.03 -17.99 53.86
N ARG A 202 37.88 -18.63 54.10
CA ARG A 202 36.80 -18.72 53.10
C ARG A 202 36.11 -17.39 52.86
N GLU A 203 35.88 -16.65 53.95
CA GLU A 203 35.33 -15.29 53.87
C GLU A 203 36.30 -14.36 53.15
N ARG A 204 37.61 -14.48 53.44
CA ARG A 204 38.67 -13.73 52.76
C ARG A 204 38.73 -14.02 51.27
N VAL A 205 38.63 -15.29 50.86
CA VAL A 205 38.54 -15.71 49.45
C VAL A 205 37.32 -15.08 48.77
N ARG A 206 36.15 -15.09 49.41
CA ARG A 206 34.92 -14.49 48.87
C ARG A 206 35.07 -12.97 48.66
N ILE A 207 35.65 -12.25 49.62
CA ILE A 207 35.86 -10.80 49.54
C ILE A 207 36.89 -10.45 48.47
N LEU A 208 38.00 -11.19 48.39
CA LEU A 208 39.03 -11.00 47.35
C LEU A 208 38.48 -11.32 45.95
N GLY A 209 37.61 -12.33 45.81
CA GLY A 209 36.91 -12.62 44.56
C GLY A 209 35.98 -11.49 44.12
N LYS A 210 35.21 -10.90 45.06
CA LYS A 210 34.42 -9.68 44.79
C LYS A 210 35.31 -8.51 44.35
N SER A 211 36.40 -8.26 45.08
CA SER A 211 37.37 -7.21 44.74
C SER A 211 37.97 -7.41 43.34
N ALA A 212 38.36 -8.64 43.00
CA ALA A 212 38.88 -8.99 41.67
C ALA A 212 37.87 -8.70 40.56
N SER A 213 36.58 -9.06 40.76
CA SER A 213 35.52 -8.78 39.78
C SER A 213 35.27 -7.27 39.59
N ILE A 214 35.32 -6.46 40.66
CA ILE A 214 35.16 -5.00 40.55
C ILE A 214 36.37 -4.37 39.84
N TRP A 215 37.60 -4.84 40.14
CA TRP A 215 38.80 -4.38 39.45
C TRP A 215 38.76 -4.69 37.94
N GLU A 216 38.29 -5.88 37.56
CA GLU A 216 38.16 -6.25 36.15
C GLU A 216 36.99 -5.56 35.44
N GLU A 217 35.76 -5.65 35.98
CA GLU A 217 34.55 -5.24 35.26
C GLU A 217 34.23 -3.75 35.39
N LYS A 218 34.48 -3.15 36.56
CA LYS A 218 34.04 -1.77 36.85
C LYS A 218 35.17 -0.75 36.78
N LEU A 219 36.40 -1.15 37.13
CA LEU A 219 37.55 -0.25 37.16
C LEU A 219 38.53 -0.47 36.00
N GLY A 220 38.48 -1.63 35.33
CA GLY A 220 39.29 -1.95 34.15
C GLY A 220 40.79 -2.11 34.42
N ASP A 221 41.21 -2.29 35.68
CA ASP A 221 42.62 -2.51 36.04
C ASP A 221 42.91 -4.00 36.11
N LEU A 222 43.46 -4.52 35.01
CA LEU A 222 43.70 -5.95 34.82
C LEU A 222 44.83 -6.46 35.71
N GLN A 223 45.82 -5.62 36.00
CA GLN A 223 46.95 -6.00 36.84
C GLN A 223 46.48 -6.19 38.28
N GLN A 224 45.63 -5.29 38.79
CA GLN A 224 45.01 -5.45 40.10
C GLN A 224 44.07 -6.66 40.14
N ALA A 225 43.29 -6.91 39.09
CA ALA A 225 42.44 -8.10 39.00
C ALA A 225 43.27 -9.40 39.03
N ILE A 226 44.42 -9.44 38.35
CA ILE A 226 45.37 -10.57 38.42
C ILE A 226 45.88 -10.74 39.85
N GLU A 227 46.38 -9.68 40.48
CA GLU A 227 46.92 -9.74 41.85
C GLU A 227 45.88 -10.24 42.86
N LYS A 228 44.62 -9.80 42.76
CA LYS A 228 43.55 -10.29 43.64
C LYS A 228 43.18 -11.75 43.38
N ASN A 229 43.14 -12.21 42.12
CA ASN A 229 42.90 -13.63 41.80
C ASN A 229 44.10 -14.52 42.19
N GLU A 230 45.35 -14.06 42.03
CA GLU A 230 46.55 -14.75 42.52
C GLU A 230 46.51 -14.89 44.06
N ALA A 231 46.08 -13.83 44.76
CA ALA A 231 45.88 -13.88 46.21
C ALA A 231 44.78 -14.87 46.62
N VAL A 232 43.73 -15.04 45.82
CA VAL A 232 42.72 -16.09 46.02
C VAL A 232 43.34 -17.48 45.88
N LEU A 233 44.11 -17.75 44.82
CA LEU A 233 44.78 -19.04 44.64
C LEU A 233 45.87 -19.32 45.70
N GLY A 234 46.50 -18.27 46.23
CA GLY A 234 47.44 -18.40 47.35
C GLY A 234 46.79 -18.87 48.67
N ILE A 235 45.48 -18.64 48.84
CA ILE A 235 44.71 -19.09 50.00
C ILE A 235 44.00 -20.41 49.72
N ASP A 236 43.37 -20.53 48.55
CA ASP A 236 42.66 -21.72 48.09
C ASP A 236 43.13 -22.10 46.68
N GLY A 237 44.13 -22.99 46.63
CA GLY A 237 44.67 -23.50 45.37
C GLY A 237 43.66 -24.31 44.54
N GLY A 238 42.51 -24.72 45.10
CA GLY A 238 41.46 -25.43 44.39
C GLY A 238 40.35 -24.53 43.81
N ASN A 239 40.51 -23.21 43.90
CA ASN A 239 39.47 -22.26 43.48
C ASN A 239 39.34 -22.16 41.95
N LEU A 240 38.53 -23.04 41.36
CA LEU A 240 38.28 -23.08 39.91
C LEU A 240 37.87 -21.72 39.29
N PRO A 241 36.99 -20.89 39.92
CA PRO A 241 36.70 -19.55 39.42
C PRO A 241 37.95 -18.67 39.26
N ALA A 242 38.84 -18.63 40.26
CA ALA A 242 40.08 -17.86 40.19
C ALA A 242 41.06 -18.42 39.15
N VAL A 243 41.13 -19.75 39.00
CA VAL A 243 41.91 -20.41 37.94
C VAL A 243 41.43 -19.97 36.55
N LYS A 244 40.11 -20.06 36.28
CA LYS A 244 39.52 -19.67 34.98
C LYS A 244 39.69 -18.17 34.69
N ASN A 245 39.55 -17.32 35.71
CA ASN A 245 39.82 -15.88 35.57
C ASN A 245 41.29 -15.64 35.20
N LEU A 246 42.24 -16.31 35.86
CA LEU A 246 43.66 -16.17 35.56
C LEU A 246 44.04 -16.73 34.18
N GLU A 247 43.41 -17.80 33.70
CA GLU A 247 43.59 -18.27 32.32
C GLU A 247 43.22 -17.19 31.30
N ALA A 248 42.07 -16.54 31.50
CA ALA A 248 41.62 -15.46 30.64
C ALA A 248 42.55 -14.23 30.73
N LEU A 249 42.93 -13.84 31.95
CA LEU A 249 43.78 -12.67 32.21
C LEU A 249 45.20 -12.87 31.67
N TYR A 250 45.85 -14.02 31.93
CA TYR A 250 47.19 -14.31 31.41
C TYR A 250 47.22 -14.48 29.90
N ARG A 251 46.17 -15.03 29.29
CA ARG A 251 46.04 -15.09 27.83
C ARG A 251 45.91 -13.69 27.22
N ARG A 252 45.19 -12.77 27.89
CA ARG A 252 45.01 -11.37 27.43
C ARG A 252 46.29 -10.54 27.57
N GLU A 253 47.06 -10.73 28.63
CA GLU A 253 48.33 -10.01 28.88
C GLU A 253 49.55 -10.68 28.21
N GLY A 254 49.37 -11.81 27.50
CA GLY A 254 50.45 -12.51 26.80
C GLY A 254 51.47 -13.20 27.73
N LEU A 255 51.07 -13.56 28.95
CA LEU A 255 51.92 -14.23 29.94
C LEU A 255 51.90 -15.76 29.74
N TRP A 256 52.46 -16.24 28.63
CA TRP A 256 52.30 -17.62 28.15
C TRP A 256 52.83 -18.71 29.09
N GLU A 257 53.97 -18.49 29.75
CA GLU A 257 54.51 -19.47 30.71
C GLU A 257 53.62 -19.61 31.95
N LYS A 258 53.09 -18.49 32.45
CA LYS A 258 52.12 -18.49 33.55
C LYS A 258 50.79 -19.10 33.12
N LEU A 259 50.35 -18.85 31.90
CA LEU A 259 49.15 -19.48 31.32
C LEU A 259 49.29 -21.00 31.25
N ILE A 260 50.45 -21.52 30.80
CA ILE A 260 50.70 -22.96 30.77
C ILE A 260 50.66 -23.55 32.18
N ALA A 261 51.29 -22.89 33.16
CA ALA A 261 51.28 -23.33 34.54
C ALA A 261 49.86 -23.37 35.12
N VAL A 262 49.02 -22.38 34.83
CA VAL A 262 47.61 -22.35 35.26
C VAL A 262 46.78 -23.39 34.53
N LEU A 263 46.95 -23.60 33.22
CA LEU A 263 46.24 -24.65 32.47
C LEU A 263 46.60 -26.06 32.96
N GLN A 264 47.88 -26.30 33.30
CA GLN A 264 48.33 -27.55 33.90
C GLN A 264 47.76 -27.74 35.32
N HIS A 265 47.69 -26.65 36.10
CA HIS A 265 47.05 -26.66 37.40
C HIS A 265 45.56 -26.97 37.29
N HIS A 266 44.85 -26.35 36.34
CA HIS A 266 43.44 -26.63 36.05
C HIS A 266 43.22 -28.08 35.61
N ALA A 267 44.09 -28.61 34.75
CA ALA A 267 44.06 -30.00 34.35
C ALA A 267 44.25 -30.95 35.55
N SER A 268 45.10 -30.60 36.52
CA SER A 268 45.31 -31.39 37.74
C SER A 268 44.10 -31.37 38.71
N LEU A 269 43.26 -30.34 38.63
CA LEU A 269 42.06 -30.18 39.47
C LEU A 269 40.81 -30.83 38.84
N THR A 270 40.86 -31.13 37.54
CA THR A 270 39.72 -31.60 36.76
C THR A 270 39.69 -33.12 36.68
N GLN A 271 38.52 -33.73 36.90
CA GLN A 271 38.31 -35.17 36.77
C GLN A 271 37.58 -35.58 35.48
N ASP A 272 37.02 -34.60 34.74
CA ASP A 272 36.40 -34.85 33.44
C ASP A 272 37.48 -35.08 32.37
N ARG A 273 37.47 -36.29 31.82
CA ARG A 273 38.39 -36.75 30.77
C ARG A 273 38.35 -35.86 29.53
N ARG A 274 37.19 -35.32 29.14
CA ARG A 274 37.06 -34.45 27.95
C ARG A 274 37.61 -33.06 28.20
N GLU A 275 37.31 -32.49 29.37
CA GLU A 275 37.82 -31.18 29.77
C GLU A 275 39.35 -31.24 29.96
N LEU A 276 39.88 -32.32 30.53
CA LEU A 276 41.31 -32.59 30.63
C LEU A 276 41.98 -32.59 29.25
N VAL A 277 41.46 -33.35 28.30
CA VAL A 277 41.99 -33.43 26.93
C VAL A 277 41.93 -32.07 26.22
N SER A 278 40.86 -31.30 26.41
CA SER A 278 40.76 -29.93 25.88
C SER A 278 41.81 -29.00 26.48
N LEU A 279 42.04 -29.06 27.80
CA LEU A 279 43.08 -28.26 28.48
C LEU A 279 44.50 -28.64 28.02
N GLU A 280 44.74 -29.94 27.81
CA GLU A 280 46.01 -30.44 27.25
C GLU A 280 46.22 -29.99 25.81
N VAL A 281 45.19 -30.05 24.96
CA VAL A 281 45.26 -29.50 23.60
C VAL A 281 45.54 -28.00 23.63
N GLN A 282 44.86 -27.22 24.48
CA GLN A 282 45.16 -25.79 24.64
C GLN A 282 46.60 -25.54 25.09
N SER A 283 47.12 -26.33 26.03
CA SER A 283 48.52 -26.24 26.46
C SER A 283 49.48 -26.57 25.32
N GLY A 284 49.23 -27.65 24.58
CA GLY A 284 50.01 -28.07 23.41
C GLY A 284 49.99 -27.03 22.29
N GLU A 285 48.86 -26.34 22.08
CA GLU A 285 48.76 -25.25 21.12
C GLU A 285 49.59 -24.03 21.53
N VAL A 286 49.63 -23.67 22.81
CA VAL A 286 50.51 -22.58 23.30
C VAL A 286 51.98 -22.97 23.13
N TRP A 287 52.35 -24.22 23.44
CA TRP A 287 53.70 -24.74 23.18
C TRP A 287 54.09 -24.70 21.70
N TRP A 288 53.15 -25.00 20.81
CA TRP A 288 53.37 -25.04 19.37
C TRP A 288 53.41 -23.65 18.72
N LYS A 289 52.38 -22.81 18.97
CA LYS A 289 52.16 -21.54 18.26
C LYS A 289 52.94 -20.38 18.89
N GLU A 290 52.87 -20.23 20.21
CA GLU A 290 53.45 -19.07 20.92
C GLU A 290 54.90 -19.32 21.35
N LEU A 291 55.25 -20.56 21.72
CA LEU A 291 56.61 -20.91 22.19
C LEU A 291 57.46 -21.68 21.17
N ALA A 292 56.88 -22.08 20.03
CA ALA A 292 57.57 -22.77 18.92
C ALA A 292 58.34 -24.06 19.32
N ARG A 293 57.88 -24.80 20.33
CA ARG A 293 58.50 -26.06 20.80
C ARG A 293 57.71 -27.29 20.30
N VAL A 294 58.04 -27.74 19.09
CA VAL A 294 57.37 -28.87 18.41
C VAL A 294 57.43 -30.17 19.22
N ASP A 295 58.60 -30.56 19.74
CA ASP A 295 58.74 -31.82 20.49
C ASP A 295 57.87 -31.86 21.76
N ARG A 296 57.71 -30.71 22.42
CA ARG A 296 56.86 -30.58 23.61
C ARG A 296 55.39 -30.59 23.23
N ALA A 297 55.01 -29.91 22.14
CA ALA A 297 53.65 -29.94 21.64
C ALA A 297 53.23 -31.36 21.19
N GLU A 298 54.09 -32.10 20.50
CA GLU A 298 53.83 -33.48 20.08
C GLU A 298 53.58 -34.39 21.28
N ALA A 299 54.43 -34.29 22.31
CA ALA A 299 54.27 -35.08 23.53
C ALA A 299 52.95 -34.78 24.25
N ILE A 300 52.55 -33.51 24.32
CA ILE A 300 51.28 -33.10 24.96
C ILE A 300 50.07 -33.52 24.12
N PHE A 301 50.09 -33.36 22.79
CA PHE A 301 48.99 -33.80 21.94
C PHE A 301 48.86 -35.33 21.90
N SER A 302 49.99 -36.06 21.93
CA SER A 302 49.98 -37.53 21.98
C SER A 302 49.44 -38.02 23.32
N HIS A 303 49.82 -37.37 24.43
CA HIS A 303 49.24 -37.66 25.74
C HIS A 303 47.73 -37.38 25.79
N ALA A 304 47.28 -36.31 25.14
CA ALA A 304 45.86 -36.00 25.01
C ALA A 304 45.10 -37.09 24.20
N LEU A 305 45.73 -37.68 23.19
CA LEU A 305 45.16 -38.78 22.39
C LEU A 305 45.23 -40.15 23.09
N GLU A 306 46.26 -40.42 23.88
CA GLU A 306 46.32 -41.59 24.78
C GLU A 306 45.22 -41.49 25.84
N SER A 307 45.01 -40.27 26.34
CA SER A 307 43.95 -39.94 27.28
C SER A 307 42.58 -40.06 26.64
N ASP A 308 42.32 -39.63 25.41
CA ASP A 308 41.06 -39.90 24.71
C ASP A 308 41.30 -40.19 23.21
N PRO A 309 41.26 -41.47 22.79
CA PRO A 309 41.51 -41.87 21.41
C PRO A 309 40.50 -41.32 20.39
N GLU A 310 39.31 -40.90 20.82
CA GLU A 310 38.25 -40.37 19.95
C GLU A 310 38.21 -38.83 19.94
N SER A 311 39.18 -38.17 20.59
CA SER A 311 39.26 -36.71 20.61
C SER A 311 39.64 -36.13 19.25
N ARG A 312 38.64 -35.57 18.54
CA ARG A 312 38.84 -34.87 17.27
C ARG A 312 39.83 -33.71 17.40
N ASP A 313 39.79 -32.96 18.51
CA ASP A 313 40.64 -31.79 18.72
C ASP A 313 42.11 -32.18 18.83
N ALA A 314 42.41 -33.29 19.53
CA ALA A 314 43.76 -33.83 19.61
C ALA A 314 44.24 -34.38 18.26
N VAL A 315 43.39 -35.14 17.55
CA VAL A 315 43.72 -35.68 16.21
C VAL A 315 43.99 -34.56 15.20
N CYS A 316 43.16 -33.50 15.19
CA CYS A 316 43.33 -32.34 14.32
C CYS A 316 44.63 -31.58 14.64
N ALA A 317 44.96 -31.40 15.93
CA ALA A 317 46.20 -30.74 16.35
C ALA A 317 47.45 -31.52 15.92
N LEU A 318 47.43 -32.85 16.10
CA LEU A 318 48.48 -33.77 15.63
C LEU A 318 48.60 -33.82 14.10
N ALA A 319 47.49 -33.89 13.37
CA ALA A 319 47.49 -33.86 11.91
C ALA A 319 48.17 -32.60 11.38
N ARG A 320 47.81 -31.43 11.92
CA ARG A 320 48.43 -30.14 11.55
C ARG A 320 49.91 -30.08 11.91
N LEU A 321 50.29 -30.63 13.07
CA LEU A 321 51.69 -30.73 13.48
C LEU A 321 52.50 -31.57 12.48
N TYR A 322 52.01 -32.76 12.11
CA TYR A 322 52.69 -33.67 11.21
C TYR A 322 52.77 -33.19 9.76
N GLU A 323 51.74 -32.49 9.28
CA GLU A 323 51.83 -31.82 7.98
C GLU A 323 52.90 -30.73 7.96
N ARG A 324 53.03 -29.96 9.05
CA ARG A 324 54.03 -28.89 9.15
C ARG A 324 55.45 -29.42 9.36
N SER A 325 55.58 -30.58 10.01
CA SER A 325 56.85 -31.27 10.22
C SER A 325 57.31 -32.11 9.02
N GLY A 326 56.45 -32.29 8.01
CA GLY A 326 56.75 -33.06 6.80
C GLY A 326 56.58 -34.58 6.95
N ASN A 327 55.93 -35.05 8.03
CA ASN A 327 55.67 -36.46 8.28
C ASN A 327 54.39 -36.91 7.56
N TRP A 328 54.40 -36.93 6.23
CA TRP A 328 53.20 -37.08 5.37
C TRP A 328 52.38 -38.36 5.62
N ASN A 329 53.03 -39.49 5.91
CA ASN A 329 52.34 -40.75 6.19
C ASN A 329 51.53 -40.69 7.49
N LEU A 330 52.13 -40.15 8.56
CA LEU A 330 51.46 -39.95 9.85
C LEU A 330 50.39 -38.86 9.76
N ALA A 331 50.65 -37.81 8.97
CA ALA A 331 49.66 -36.78 8.67
C ALA A 331 48.42 -37.38 7.99
N VAL A 332 48.58 -38.19 6.94
CA VAL A 332 47.46 -38.87 6.26
C VAL A 332 46.73 -39.81 7.21
N GLU A 333 47.44 -40.54 8.07
CA GLU A 333 46.81 -41.41 9.07
C GLU A 333 45.94 -40.60 10.05
N MET A 334 46.47 -39.49 10.58
CA MET A 334 45.71 -38.63 11.49
C MET A 334 44.54 -37.95 10.79
N LEU A 335 44.71 -37.47 9.55
CA LEU A 335 43.63 -36.90 8.74
C LEU A 335 42.54 -37.94 8.40
N GLN A 336 42.91 -39.21 8.16
CA GLN A 336 41.92 -40.28 7.96
C GLN A 336 41.12 -40.57 9.23
N ARG A 337 41.75 -40.47 10.41
CA ARG A 337 41.06 -40.56 11.70
C ARG A 337 40.17 -39.33 11.91
N GLU A 338 40.66 -38.14 11.58
CA GLU A 338 39.90 -36.89 11.66
C GLU A 338 38.65 -36.93 10.78
N ALA A 339 38.77 -37.41 9.54
CA ALA A 339 37.63 -37.54 8.63
C ALA A 339 36.57 -38.53 9.13
N LYS A 340 36.95 -39.57 9.90
CA LYS A 340 35.99 -40.51 10.50
C LYS A 340 35.29 -39.92 11.73
N LEU A 341 35.95 -39.02 12.44
CA LEU A 341 35.45 -38.33 13.63
C LEU A 341 34.74 -37.00 13.29
N ALA A 342 34.79 -36.56 12.03
CA ALA A 342 34.14 -35.34 11.57
C ALA A 342 32.62 -35.44 11.71
N THR A 343 32.02 -34.41 12.30
CA THR A 343 30.58 -34.34 12.56
C THR A 343 29.79 -33.77 11.39
N SER A 344 30.45 -33.05 10.48
CA SER A 344 29.86 -32.47 9.27
C SER A 344 30.39 -33.18 8.02
N GLY A 345 29.51 -33.35 7.03
CA GLY A 345 29.89 -33.90 5.72
C GLY A 345 30.91 -33.02 5.01
N ASP A 346 30.78 -31.69 5.15
CA ASP A 346 31.64 -30.71 4.48
C ASP A 346 33.08 -30.73 5.02
N ASP A 347 33.27 -30.87 6.33
CA ASP A 347 34.62 -31.01 6.91
C ASP A 347 35.28 -32.32 6.43
N ALA A 348 34.50 -33.40 6.34
CA ALA A 348 34.99 -34.67 5.84
C ALA A 348 35.42 -34.56 4.35
N VAL A 349 34.67 -33.82 3.52
CA VAL A 349 35.02 -33.56 2.12
C VAL A 349 36.37 -32.85 2.01
N GLU A 350 36.57 -31.76 2.75
CA GLU A 350 37.82 -30.99 2.71
C GLU A 350 39.02 -31.80 3.22
N ILE A 351 38.83 -32.62 4.26
CA ILE A 351 39.86 -33.51 4.76
C ILE A 351 40.20 -34.61 3.73
N GLN A 352 39.21 -35.21 3.07
CA GLN A 352 39.44 -36.20 2.01
C GLN A 352 40.14 -35.58 0.79
N ALA A 353 39.78 -34.35 0.39
CA ALA A 353 40.46 -33.62 -0.66
C ALA A 353 41.91 -33.29 -0.29
N ARG A 354 42.17 -32.93 0.98
CA ARG A 354 43.53 -32.69 1.52
C ARG A 354 44.35 -33.98 1.54
N ILE A 355 43.77 -35.12 1.91
CA ILE A 355 44.39 -36.45 1.81
C ILE A 355 44.76 -36.74 0.36
N GLY A 356 43.84 -36.54 -0.59
CA GLY A 356 44.09 -36.76 -2.01
C GLY A 356 45.24 -35.91 -2.54
N ARG A 357 45.34 -34.64 -2.12
CA ARG A 357 46.44 -33.74 -2.49
C ARG A 357 47.78 -34.21 -1.93
N ILE A 358 47.83 -34.58 -0.66
CA ILE A 358 49.08 -35.10 -0.05
C ILE A 358 49.50 -36.40 -0.76
N GLN A 359 48.55 -37.27 -1.10
CA GLN A 359 48.82 -38.51 -1.82
C GLN A 359 49.32 -38.27 -3.25
N GLU A 360 48.75 -37.30 -3.96
CA GLU A 360 49.15 -36.93 -5.32
C GLU A 360 50.50 -36.19 -5.37
N GLU A 361 50.66 -35.13 -4.58
CA GLU A 361 51.80 -34.21 -4.67
C GLU A 361 53.02 -34.70 -3.87
N MET A 362 52.80 -35.17 -2.63
CA MET A 362 53.89 -35.49 -1.69
C MET A 362 54.27 -36.97 -1.71
N LEU A 363 53.28 -37.87 -1.83
CA LEU A 363 53.50 -39.33 -1.85
C LEU A 363 53.54 -39.93 -3.27
N GLN A 364 53.13 -39.17 -4.29
CA GLN A 364 53.08 -39.60 -5.70
C GLN A 364 52.26 -40.87 -5.97
N ASP A 365 51.30 -41.21 -5.10
CA ASP A 365 50.38 -42.34 -5.25
C ASP A 365 49.06 -41.89 -5.88
N ARG A 366 49.00 -41.98 -7.21
CA ARG A 366 47.81 -41.59 -8.01
C ARG A 366 46.61 -42.49 -7.76
N GLY A 367 46.84 -43.77 -7.42
CA GLY A 367 45.77 -44.72 -7.16
C GLY A 367 45.04 -44.36 -5.87
N ALA A 368 45.80 -44.13 -4.80
CA ALA A 368 45.27 -43.67 -3.53
C ALA A 368 44.62 -42.27 -3.66
N ALA A 369 45.27 -41.34 -4.37
CA ALA A 369 44.74 -39.99 -4.58
C ALA A 369 43.37 -40.00 -5.27
N LYS A 370 43.18 -40.82 -6.32
CA LYS A 370 41.86 -40.98 -6.97
C LYS A 370 40.78 -41.45 -6.01
N VAL A 371 41.11 -42.41 -5.12
CA VAL A 371 40.15 -42.91 -4.12
C VAL A 371 39.79 -41.83 -3.11
N ALA A 372 40.77 -41.04 -2.67
CA ALA A 372 40.54 -39.93 -1.74
C ALA A 372 39.69 -38.81 -2.38
N TYR A 373 40.01 -38.40 -3.62
CA TYR A 373 39.21 -37.43 -4.36
C TYR A 373 37.81 -37.94 -4.71
N ALA A 374 37.66 -39.23 -5.05
CA ALA A 374 36.34 -39.84 -5.29
C ALA A 374 35.49 -39.84 -4.02
N ARG A 375 36.06 -40.16 -2.86
CA ARG A 375 35.36 -40.07 -1.56
C ARG A 375 34.94 -38.65 -1.22
N ALA A 376 35.75 -37.65 -1.58
CA ALA A 376 35.36 -36.25 -1.45
C ALA A 376 34.16 -35.92 -2.36
N LEU A 377 34.12 -36.43 -3.58
CA LEU A 377 33.01 -36.22 -4.53
C LEU A 377 31.75 -37.04 -4.24
N ASP A 378 31.86 -38.19 -3.57
CA ASP A 378 30.71 -38.97 -3.11
C ASP A 378 29.92 -38.20 -2.03
N ALA A 379 30.62 -37.38 -1.23
CA ALA A 379 30.02 -36.53 -0.20
C ALA A 379 29.62 -35.14 -0.73
N ASP A 380 30.47 -34.48 -1.53
CA ASP A 380 30.12 -33.26 -2.27
C ASP A 380 30.46 -33.40 -3.77
N PRO A 381 29.47 -33.74 -4.61
CA PRO A 381 29.65 -33.83 -6.05
C PRO A 381 30.18 -32.55 -6.73
N GLY A 382 30.08 -31.40 -6.05
CA GLY A 382 30.49 -30.08 -6.54
C GLY A 382 31.85 -29.60 -6.11
N HIS A 383 32.62 -30.40 -5.38
CA HIS A 383 33.92 -29.99 -4.86
C HIS A 383 34.97 -29.83 -5.99
N LEU A 384 35.09 -28.60 -6.50
CA LEU A 384 35.90 -28.24 -7.67
C LEU A 384 37.38 -28.65 -7.61
N PRO A 385 38.09 -28.52 -6.46
CA PRO A 385 39.49 -28.96 -6.38
C PRO A 385 39.67 -30.45 -6.70
N SER A 386 38.78 -31.32 -6.19
CA SER A 386 38.82 -32.76 -6.47
C SER A 386 38.42 -33.09 -7.91
N LEU A 387 37.44 -32.37 -8.50
CA LEU A 387 37.09 -32.52 -9.91
C LEU A 387 38.26 -32.17 -10.84
N ARG A 388 38.97 -31.08 -10.55
CA ARG A 388 40.14 -30.64 -11.32
C ARG A 388 41.29 -31.62 -11.23
N ALA A 389 41.57 -32.13 -10.03
CA ALA A 389 42.61 -33.14 -9.82
C ALA A 389 42.28 -34.44 -10.58
N LEU A 390 41.04 -34.95 -10.46
CA LEU A 390 40.61 -36.13 -11.21
C LEU A 390 40.63 -35.92 -12.74
N ARG A 391 40.24 -34.74 -13.23
CA ARG A 391 40.34 -34.39 -14.65
C ARG A 391 41.80 -34.40 -15.12
N SER A 392 42.70 -33.80 -14.35
CA SER A 392 44.14 -33.77 -14.68
C SER A 392 44.73 -35.17 -14.71
N ILE A 393 44.36 -36.03 -13.76
CA ILE A 393 44.79 -37.43 -13.74
C ILE A 393 44.24 -38.20 -14.95
N ALA A 394 42.96 -38.02 -15.29
CA ALA A 394 42.33 -38.63 -16.47
C ALA A 394 42.99 -38.18 -17.79
N GLU A 395 43.39 -36.91 -17.88
CA GLU A 395 44.14 -36.36 -19.01
C GLU A 395 45.52 -37.02 -19.16
N MET A 396 46.26 -37.16 -18.05
CA MET A 396 47.57 -37.83 -18.05
C MET A 396 47.47 -39.31 -18.44
N GLU A 397 46.38 -39.98 -18.07
CA GLU A 397 46.10 -41.38 -18.42
C GLU A 397 45.51 -41.56 -19.82
N ARG A 398 45.19 -40.46 -20.52
CA ARG A 398 44.56 -40.44 -21.85
C ARG A 398 43.18 -41.10 -21.90
N ASP A 399 42.46 -41.17 -20.79
CA ASP A 399 41.09 -41.65 -20.74
C ASP A 399 40.11 -40.50 -21.07
N ARG A 400 39.67 -40.47 -22.33
CA ARG A 400 38.80 -39.39 -22.85
C ARG A 400 37.40 -39.40 -22.26
N ASP A 401 36.87 -40.55 -21.88
CA ASP A 401 35.51 -40.67 -21.36
C ASP A 401 35.41 -40.20 -19.90
N THR A 402 36.41 -40.53 -19.07
CA THR A 402 36.50 -39.95 -17.72
C THR A 402 36.86 -38.47 -17.78
N TYR A 403 37.77 -38.07 -18.69
CA TYR A 403 38.11 -36.66 -18.90
C TYR A 403 36.87 -35.81 -19.24
N LEU A 404 36.07 -36.22 -20.22
CA LEU A 404 34.86 -35.49 -20.62
C LEU A 404 33.82 -35.43 -19.49
N ARG A 405 33.65 -36.53 -18.73
CA ARG A 405 32.74 -36.55 -17.55
C ARG A 405 33.18 -35.56 -16.48
N HIS A 406 34.47 -35.55 -16.13
CA HIS A 406 35.00 -34.63 -15.13
C HIS A 406 34.99 -33.18 -15.65
N LEU A 407 35.24 -32.96 -16.93
CA LEU A 407 35.16 -31.65 -17.59
C LEU A 407 33.75 -31.04 -17.52
N LEU A 408 32.72 -31.83 -17.86
CA LEU A 408 31.32 -31.40 -17.76
C LEU A 408 30.87 -31.19 -16.31
N SER A 409 31.35 -32.04 -15.39
CA SER A 409 31.06 -31.90 -13.96
C SER A 409 31.72 -30.62 -13.40
N GLU A 410 32.97 -30.34 -13.77
CA GLU A 410 33.66 -29.10 -13.41
C GLU A 410 32.94 -27.87 -13.96
N ALA A 411 32.52 -27.91 -15.23
CA ALA A 411 31.73 -26.83 -15.84
C ALA A 411 30.40 -26.61 -15.09
N ARG A 412 29.74 -27.69 -14.61
CA ARG A 412 28.48 -27.60 -13.86
C ARG A 412 28.63 -26.80 -12.57
N TYR A 413 29.69 -27.06 -11.80
CA TYR A 413 29.89 -26.48 -10.47
C TYR A 413 30.78 -25.22 -10.44
N THR A 414 31.44 -24.87 -11.55
CA THR A 414 32.23 -23.64 -11.67
C THR A 414 31.32 -22.41 -11.64
N LYS A 415 31.65 -21.45 -10.77
CA LYS A 415 30.91 -20.18 -10.61
C LYS A 415 31.39 -19.08 -11.56
N ASP A 416 32.66 -19.13 -11.98
CA ASP A 416 33.20 -18.17 -12.95
C ASP A 416 32.69 -18.50 -14.35
N ASP A 417 31.92 -17.59 -14.92
CA ASP A 417 31.26 -17.80 -16.21
C ASP A 417 32.29 -17.86 -17.37
N GLY A 418 33.45 -17.20 -17.25
CA GLY A 418 34.52 -17.21 -18.24
C GLY A 418 35.22 -18.55 -18.37
N GLU A 419 35.68 -19.09 -17.25
CA GLU A 419 36.24 -20.43 -17.19
C GLU A 419 35.19 -21.49 -17.56
N LYS A 420 33.95 -21.33 -17.10
CA LYS A 420 32.85 -22.22 -17.50
C LYS A 420 32.63 -22.25 -19.01
N ALA A 421 32.66 -21.11 -19.70
CA ALA A 421 32.52 -21.04 -21.14
C ALA A 421 33.66 -21.76 -21.88
N LYS A 422 34.91 -21.64 -21.40
CA LYS A 422 36.06 -22.38 -21.95
C LYS A 422 35.89 -23.89 -21.81
N LEU A 423 35.46 -24.36 -20.64
CA LEU A 423 35.25 -25.80 -20.38
C LEU A 423 34.13 -26.37 -21.26
N LEU A 424 33.04 -25.63 -21.43
CA LEU A 424 31.91 -26.01 -22.29
C LEU A 424 32.30 -26.02 -23.77
N HIS A 425 33.14 -25.08 -24.22
CA HIS A 425 33.67 -25.08 -25.57
C HIS A 425 34.57 -26.28 -25.84
N GLU A 426 35.48 -26.60 -24.94
CA GLU A 426 36.35 -27.76 -25.08
C GLU A 426 35.53 -29.07 -25.13
N ALA A 427 34.48 -29.16 -24.30
CA ALA A 427 33.53 -30.27 -24.38
C ALA A 427 32.78 -30.30 -25.74
N GLY A 428 32.30 -29.15 -26.22
CA GLY A 428 31.62 -29.02 -27.51
C GLY A 428 32.51 -29.42 -28.69
N ARG A 429 33.80 -29.04 -28.65
CA ARG A 429 34.80 -29.40 -29.66
C ARG A 429 35.04 -30.91 -29.70
N ILE A 430 35.19 -31.56 -28.54
CA ILE A 430 35.33 -33.02 -28.45
C ILE A 430 34.08 -33.72 -29.03
N HIS A 431 32.87 -33.20 -28.76
CA HIS A 431 31.64 -33.74 -29.34
C HIS A 431 31.55 -33.58 -30.86
N GLN A 432 32.00 -32.45 -31.40
CA GLN A 432 31.97 -32.17 -32.83
C GLN A 432 33.05 -32.93 -33.61
N GLU A 433 34.29 -32.96 -33.13
CA GLU A 433 35.44 -33.49 -33.87
C GLU A 433 35.70 -34.98 -33.61
N GLU A 434 35.57 -35.45 -32.37
CA GLU A 434 35.94 -36.83 -32.00
C GLU A 434 34.73 -37.78 -31.97
N ARG A 435 33.51 -37.25 -31.80
CA ARG A 435 32.29 -38.06 -31.64
C ARG A 435 31.24 -37.87 -32.74
N ASP A 436 31.46 -36.96 -33.69
CA ASP A 436 30.53 -36.65 -34.80
C ASP A 436 29.09 -36.39 -34.32
N ASP A 437 28.94 -35.73 -33.17
CA ASP A 437 27.64 -35.36 -32.57
C ASP A 437 27.43 -33.84 -32.60
N PRO A 438 26.95 -33.29 -33.74
CA PRO A 438 26.79 -31.85 -33.91
C PRO A 438 25.62 -31.29 -33.09
N ASP A 439 24.72 -32.13 -32.56
CA ASP A 439 23.61 -31.70 -31.69
C ASP A 439 24.08 -31.48 -30.26
N ALA A 440 24.90 -32.40 -29.74
CA ALA A 440 25.56 -32.19 -28.45
C ALA A 440 26.52 -31.00 -28.49
N ALA A 441 27.30 -30.86 -29.57
CA ALA A 441 28.19 -29.71 -29.75
C ALA A 441 27.44 -28.38 -29.76
N ALA A 442 26.34 -28.28 -30.51
CA ALA A 442 25.53 -27.06 -30.56
C ALA A 442 24.99 -26.66 -29.17
N ARG A 443 24.48 -27.62 -28.39
CA ARG A 443 23.99 -27.37 -27.01
C ARG A 443 25.08 -26.85 -26.09
N LEU A 444 26.29 -27.41 -26.17
CA LEU A 444 27.42 -27.02 -25.33
C LEU A 444 27.96 -25.63 -25.73
N TYR A 445 28.01 -25.30 -27.03
CA TYR A 445 28.36 -23.97 -27.48
C TYR A 445 27.30 -22.91 -27.14
N GLU A 446 26.00 -23.23 -27.22
CA GLU A 446 24.93 -22.37 -26.73
C GLU A 446 25.10 -22.09 -25.23
N GLU A 447 25.40 -23.12 -24.44
CA GLU A 447 25.62 -22.96 -23.00
C GLU A 447 26.87 -22.09 -22.73
N ALA A 448 27.95 -22.26 -23.49
CA ALA A 448 29.14 -21.42 -23.40
C ALA A 448 28.82 -19.94 -23.70
N LEU A 449 28.03 -19.66 -24.73
CA LEU A 449 27.64 -18.28 -25.09
C LEU A 449 26.62 -17.66 -24.13
N ARG A 450 25.81 -18.47 -23.44
CA ARG A 450 24.97 -17.97 -22.33
C ARG A 450 25.81 -17.47 -21.16
N LYS A 451 27.02 -17.99 -21.00
CA LYS A 451 27.96 -17.64 -19.94
C LYS A 451 28.84 -16.47 -20.33
N VAL A 452 29.43 -16.52 -21.52
CA VAL A 452 30.19 -15.42 -22.10
C VAL A 452 29.65 -15.12 -23.49
N PRO A 453 28.82 -14.07 -23.64
CA PRO A 453 28.16 -13.76 -24.90
C PRO A 453 29.11 -13.48 -26.07
N ASP A 454 30.34 -13.01 -25.83
CA ASP A 454 31.32 -12.65 -26.86
C ASP A 454 32.45 -13.68 -27.05
N PHE A 455 32.24 -14.92 -26.60
CA PHE A 455 33.22 -15.98 -26.67
C PHE A 455 33.38 -16.55 -28.09
N LEU A 456 34.26 -15.92 -28.89
CA LEU A 456 34.54 -16.30 -30.28
C LEU A 456 34.82 -17.79 -30.52
N PRO A 457 35.59 -18.51 -29.67
CA PRO A 457 35.89 -19.92 -29.92
C PRO A 457 34.63 -20.80 -29.99
N ALA A 458 33.57 -20.49 -29.22
CA ALA A 458 32.29 -21.21 -29.33
C ALA A 458 31.36 -20.60 -30.39
N ALA A 459 31.39 -19.28 -30.59
CA ALA A 459 30.50 -18.60 -31.52
C ALA A 459 30.71 -19.00 -32.99
N ARG A 460 31.97 -19.16 -33.43
CA ARG A 460 32.29 -19.52 -34.83
C ARG A 460 31.75 -20.90 -35.25
N PRO A 461 32.12 -22.01 -34.58
CA PRO A 461 31.61 -23.32 -34.94
C PRO A 461 30.07 -23.40 -34.78
N LEU A 462 29.50 -22.67 -33.82
CA LEU A 462 28.04 -22.61 -33.66
C LEU A 462 27.34 -21.91 -34.84
N ALA A 463 27.89 -20.80 -35.34
CA ALA A 463 27.37 -20.13 -36.52
C ALA A 463 27.42 -21.04 -37.77
N ASP A 464 28.50 -21.82 -37.93
CA ASP A 464 28.62 -22.81 -39.01
C ASP A 464 27.55 -23.89 -38.94
N LEU A 465 27.30 -24.42 -37.74
CA LEU A 465 26.25 -25.41 -37.49
C LEU A 465 24.87 -24.84 -37.81
N TYR A 466 24.56 -23.59 -37.42
CA TYR A 466 23.26 -22.99 -37.70
C TYR A 466 23.03 -22.65 -39.17
N VAL A 467 24.05 -22.13 -39.86
CA VAL A 467 23.96 -21.87 -41.30
C VAL A 467 23.74 -23.17 -42.08
N THR A 468 24.46 -24.24 -41.75
CA THR A 468 24.32 -25.56 -42.41
C THR A 468 22.92 -26.15 -42.19
N ARG A 469 22.32 -25.92 -41.01
CA ARG A 469 20.97 -26.38 -40.66
C ARG A 469 19.86 -25.44 -41.13
N SER A 470 20.19 -24.33 -41.80
CA SER A 470 19.24 -23.28 -42.19
C SER A 470 18.47 -22.66 -41.00
N ASP A 471 19.05 -22.66 -39.79
CA ASP A 471 18.49 -21.97 -38.62
C ASP A 471 18.92 -20.50 -38.62
N TRP A 472 18.29 -19.72 -39.50
CA TRP A 472 18.67 -18.34 -39.77
C TRP A 472 18.62 -17.41 -38.55
N PRO A 473 17.57 -17.43 -37.68
CA PRO A 473 17.50 -16.53 -36.54
C PRO A 473 18.64 -16.75 -35.54
N ARG A 474 19.00 -18.00 -35.29
CA ARG A 474 20.10 -18.33 -34.38
C ARG A 474 21.45 -18.08 -35.02
N ALA A 475 21.60 -18.36 -36.32
CA ALA A 475 22.81 -18.02 -37.07
C ALA A 475 23.10 -16.51 -37.02
N GLU A 476 22.08 -15.66 -37.20
CA GLU A 476 22.24 -14.21 -37.19
C GLU A 476 22.72 -13.71 -35.82
N ALA A 477 22.08 -14.15 -34.73
CA ALA A 477 22.42 -13.72 -33.38
C ALA A 477 23.87 -14.06 -33.02
N VAL A 478 24.36 -15.22 -33.47
CA VAL A 478 25.74 -15.65 -33.26
C VAL A 478 26.72 -14.90 -34.18
N LEU A 479 26.37 -14.73 -35.46
CA LEU A 479 27.21 -14.01 -36.42
C LEU A 479 27.38 -12.52 -36.08
N ASP A 480 26.37 -11.87 -35.50
CA ASP A 480 26.48 -10.49 -34.99
C ASP A 480 27.59 -10.34 -33.96
N VAL A 481 27.62 -11.26 -32.99
CA VAL A 481 28.63 -11.31 -31.96
C VAL A 481 30.00 -11.52 -32.59
N VAL A 482 30.11 -12.46 -33.53
CA VAL A 482 31.36 -12.78 -34.24
C VAL A 482 31.88 -11.56 -35.00
N VAL A 483 31.04 -10.92 -35.82
CA VAL A 483 31.43 -9.73 -36.61
C VAL A 483 31.79 -8.56 -35.71
N LYS A 484 31.03 -8.31 -34.63
CA LYS A 484 31.31 -7.21 -33.68
C LYS A 484 32.65 -7.38 -32.98
N ARG A 485 33.00 -8.61 -32.58
CA ARG A 485 34.28 -8.88 -31.92
C ARG A 485 35.45 -8.90 -32.91
N LEU A 486 35.27 -9.49 -34.10
CA LEU A 486 36.30 -9.46 -35.17
C LEU A 486 36.55 -8.04 -35.69
N ALA A 487 35.58 -7.14 -35.62
CA ALA A 487 35.77 -5.73 -35.97
C ALA A 487 36.74 -4.99 -35.05
N GLN A 488 36.96 -5.47 -33.81
CA GLN A 488 37.85 -4.85 -32.84
C GLN A 488 39.28 -5.36 -32.98
N ASP A 489 39.45 -6.69 -33.12
CA ASP A 489 40.75 -7.36 -32.98
C ASP A 489 41.06 -8.39 -34.10
N GLY A 490 40.26 -8.47 -35.18
CA GLY A 490 40.31 -9.56 -36.18
C GLY A 490 40.94 -9.21 -37.54
N GLU A 491 41.22 -10.24 -38.35
CA GLU A 491 41.77 -10.10 -39.72
C GLU A 491 40.73 -9.58 -40.73
N ALA A 492 41.12 -8.64 -41.60
CA ALA A 492 40.22 -7.99 -42.56
C ALA A 492 39.56 -8.95 -43.57
N LYS A 493 40.30 -9.96 -44.06
CA LYS A 493 39.76 -10.99 -44.97
C LYS A 493 38.71 -11.86 -44.30
N GLU A 494 38.95 -12.23 -43.05
CA GLU A 494 38.00 -13.05 -42.28
C GLU A 494 36.78 -12.22 -41.90
N LEU A 495 36.98 -10.96 -41.51
CA LEU A 495 35.89 -10.01 -41.28
C LEU A 495 35.02 -9.83 -42.53
N CYS A 496 35.62 -9.78 -43.73
CA CYS A 496 34.88 -9.72 -45.00
C CYS A 496 33.98 -10.94 -45.18
N ARG A 497 34.52 -12.16 -45.00
CA ARG A 497 33.76 -13.41 -45.12
C ARG A 497 32.62 -13.50 -44.10
N GLN A 498 32.88 -13.17 -42.84
CA GLN A 498 31.85 -13.22 -41.80
C GLN A 498 30.80 -12.10 -41.99
N SER A 499 31.19 -10.93 -42.50
CA SER A 499 30.25 -9.85 -42.85
C SER A 499 29.36 -10.24 -44.03
N TYR A 500 29.91 -10.91 -45.06
CA TYR A 500 29.10 -11.47 -46.14
C TYR A 500 28.11 -12.53 -45.62
N ARG A 501 28.58 -13.46 -44.76
CA ARG A 501 27.70 -14.49 -44.18
C ARG A 501 26.59 -13.90 -43.31
N LEU A 502 26.90 -12.86 -42.53
CA LEU A 502 25.90 -12.12 -41.78
C LEU A 502 24.89 -11.44 -42.73
N GLY A 503 25.38 -10.87 -43.83
CA GLY A 503 24.55 -10.31 -44.89
C GLY A 503 23.59 -11.34 -45.50
N TYR A 504 24.12 -12.50 -45.89
CA TYR A 504 23.36 -13.61 -46.45
C TYR A 504 22.30 -14.15 -45.47
N VAL A 505 22.65 -14.32 -44.19
CA VAL A 505 21.69 -14.76 -43.17
C VAL A 505 20.61 -13.69 -42.92
N ALA A 506 21.00 -12.41 -42.85
CA ALA A 506 20.05 -11.31 -42.70
C ALA A 506 19.10 -11.20 -43.90
N GLU A 507 19.57 -11.52 -45.11
CA GLU A 507 18.73 -11.62 -46.32
C GLU A 507 17.69 -12.74 -46.18
N LYS A 508 18.09 -13.96 -45.75
CA LYS A 508 17.15 -15.07 -45.52
C LYS A 508 16.12 -14.79 -44.42
N LEU A 509 16.45 -13.90 -43.49
CA LEU A 509 15.53 -13.41 -42.45
C LEU A 509 14.64 -12.25 -42.89
N GLY A 510 14.83 -11.72 -44.10
CA GLY A 510 14.14 -10.52 -44.58
C GLY A 510 14.58 -9.22 -43.90
N LYS A 511 15.70 -9.22 -43.16
CA LYS A 511 16.26 -8.05 -42.45
C LYS A 511 17.12 -7.20 -43.40
N ARG A 512 16.44 -6.52 -44.32
CA ARG A 512 17.05 -5.81 -45.45
C ARG A 512 18.12 -4.77 -45.08
N ALA A 513 17.83 -3.84 -44.17
CA ALA A 513 18.77 -2.77 -43.81
C ALA A 513 20.11 -3.32 -43.28
N LYS A 514 20.04 -4.38 -42.47
CA LYS A 514 21.20 -5.05 -41.88
C LYS A 514 21.94 -5.93 -42.87
N ALA A 515 21.21 -6.60 -43.76
CA ALA A 515 21.82 -7.33 -44.88
C ALA A 515 22.64 -6.35 -45.74
N LEU A 516 22.07 -5.21 -46.08
CA LEU A 516 22.70 -4.18 -46.91
C LEU A 516 23.93 -3.56 -46.23
N GLU A 517 23.85 -3.23 -44.94
CA GLU A 517 25.01 -2.79 -44.14
C GLU A 517 26.14 -3.85 -44.13
N SER A 518 25.77 -5.12 -43.94
CA SER A 518 26.74 -6.23 -43.86
C SER A 518 27.40 -6.53 -45.21
N HIS A 519 26.63 -6.45 -46.30
CA HIS A 519 27.14 -6.60 -47.67
C HIS A 519 27.97 -5.40 -48.12
N ARG A 520 27.59 -4.16 -47.77
CA ARG A 520 28.43 -2.96 -47.99
C ARG A 520 29.75 -3.08 -47.27
N ARG A 521 29.73 -3.52 -46.01
CA ARG A 521 30.94 -3.75 -45.23
C ARG A 521 31.83 -4.83 -45.85
N ALA A 522 31.25 -5.91 -46.39
CA ALA A 522 32.01 -6.91 -47.13
C ALA A 522 32.64 -6.32 -48.40
N TYR A 523 31.90 -5.49 -49.15
CA TYR A 523 32.39 -4.80 -50.36
C TYR A 523 33.49 -3.77 -50.07
N GLU A 524 33.39 -3.01 -48.97
CA GLU A 524 34.42 -2.07 -48.52
C GLU A 524 35.73 -2.78 -48.14
N LEU A 525 35.62 -4.00 -47.61
CA LEU A 525 36.77 -4.84 -47.25
C LEU A 525 37.37 -5.54 -48.47
N ASP A 526 36.54 -5.94 -49.45
CA ASP A 526 36.98 -6.54 -50.72
C ASP A 526 35.99 -6.23 -51.86
N ALA A 527 36.36 -5.30 -52.74
CA ALA A 527 35.52 -4.85 -53.85
C ALA A 527 35.42 -5.84 -55.03
N THR A 528 36.18 -6.93 -55.01
CA THR A 528 36.20 -7.95 -56.06
C THR A 528 35.48 -9.24 -55.67
N TYR A 529 35.04 -9.36 -54.42
CA TYR A 529 34.39 -10.56 -53.90
C TYR A 529 32.98 -10.73 -54.49
N LEU A 530 32.89 -11.56 -55.54
CA LEU A 530 31.66 -11.79 -56.33
C LEU A 530 30.40 -12.06 -55.49
N PRO A 531 30.40 -12.95 -54.47
CA PRO A 531 29.20 -13.19 -53.66
C PRO A 531 28.71 -11.94 -52.91
N ALA A 532 29.63 -11.06 -52.48
CA ALA A 532 29.22 -9.79 -51.89
C ALA A 532 28.70 -8.80 -52.94
N LEU A 533 29.24 -8.79 -54.16
CA LEU A 533 28.75 -7.95 -55.26
C LEU A 533 27.34 -8.34 -55.70
N GLU A 534 27.07 -9.64 -55.86
CA GLU A 534 25.73 -10.15 -56.22
C GLU A 534 24.71 -9.86 -55.11
N GLY A 535 25.06 -10.18 -53.85
CA GLY A 535 24.21 -9.91 -52.70
C GLY A 535 23.95 -8.41 -52.52
N LEU A 536 24.99 -7.58 -52.63
CA LEU A 536 24.87 -6.12 -52.52
C LEU A 536 24.07 -5.53 -53.69
N GLY A 537 24.36 -5.94 -54.92
CA GLY A 537 23.68 -5.44 -56.13
C GLY A 537 22.17 -5.72 -56.09
N ASN A 538 21.79 -6.97 -55.80
CA ASN A 538 20.39 -7.36 -55.68
C ASN A 538 19.68 -6.62 -54.54
N LEU A 539 20.34 -6.46 -53.39
CA LEU A 539 19.77 -5.71 -52.27
C LEU A 539 19.65 -4.21 -52.55
N LEU A 540 20.61 -3.59 -53.22
CA LEU A 540 20.54 -2.18 -53.58
C LEU A 540 19.43 -1.89 -54.59
N VAL A 541 19.15 -2.82 -55.52
CA VAL A 541 17.97 -2.73 -56.41
C VAL A 541 16.68 -2.77 -55.59
N GLN A 542 16.59 -3.66 -54.60
CA GLN A 542 15.42 -3.71 -53.70
C GLN A 542 15.31 -2.46 -52.81
N ASP A 543 16.43 -1.87 -52.40
CA ASP A 543 16.51 -0.68 -51.53
C ASP A 543 16.47 0.65 -52.31
N GLN A 544 16.27 0.60 -53.63
CA GLN A 544 16.22 1.78 -54.50
C GLN A 544 17.53 2.60 -54.53
N GLY A 545 18.65 1.99 -54.17
CA GLY A 545 20.00 2.55 -54.26
C GLY A 545 20.54 2.54 -55.68
N TRP A 546 19.79 3.10 -56.63
CA TRP A 546 19.97 2.91 -58.07
C TRP A 546 21.36 3.25 -58.59
N GLU A 547 21.97 4.35 -58.10
CA GLU A 547 23.31 4.76 -58.56
C GLU A 547 24.42 3.81 -58.09
N GLU A 548 24.34 3.31 -56.85
CA GLU A 548 25.26 2.30 -56.33
C GLU A 548 25.01 0.96 -57.01
N ALA A 549 23.75 0.53 -57.12
CA ALA A 549 23.38 -0.71 -57.80
C ALA A 549 23.93 -0.74 -59.23
N LEU A 550 23.77 0.36 -59.98
CA LEU A 550 24.28 0.47 -61.33
C LEU A 550 25.80 0.26 -61.39
N LYS A 551 26.55 0.85 -60.45
CA LYS A 551 28.01 0.68 -60.36
C LYS A 551 28.38 -0.76 -60.04
N ILE A 552 27.64 -1.43 -59.15
CA ILE A 552 27.88 -2.83 -58.76
C ILE A 552 27.59 -3.78 -59.93
N PHE A 553 26.44 -3.66 -60.61
CA PHE A 553 26.13 -4.51 -61.77
C PHE A 553 27.04 -4.23 -62.97
N GLN A 554 27.49 -2.99 -63.15
CA GLN A 554 28.56 -2.68 -64.11
C GLN A 554 29.88 -3.33 -63.71
N ALA A 555 30.25 -3.30 -62.42
CA ALA A 555 31.45 -3.95 -61.91
C ALA A 555 31.40 -5.48 -62.10
N ILE A 556 30.22 -6.10 -61.95
CA ILE A 556 29.98 -7.52 -62.26
C ILE A 556 30.27 -7.78 -63.75
N LEU A 557 29.71 -6.99 -64.67
CA LEU A 557 30.00 -7.11 -66.12
C LEU A 557 31.42 -6.69 -66.54
N ILE A 558 32.16 -5.95 -65.72
CA ILE A 558 33.52 -5.50 -66.03
C ILE A 558 34.56 -6.51 -65.52
N HIS A 559 34.38 -7.02 -64.30
CA HIS A 559 35.37 -7.87 -63.62
C HIS A 559 35.08 -9.37 -63.74
N HIS A 560 33.83 -9.75 -63.98
CA HIS A 560 33.37 -11.16 -63.92
C HIS A 560 32.59 -11.60 -65.16
N ARG A 561 32.59 -10.85 -66.27
CA ARG A 561 31.81 -11.21 -67.48
C ARG A 561 32.15 -12.58 -68.04
N ASP A 562 33.44 -12.92 -68.08
CA ASP A 562 33.90 -14.21 -68.61
C ASP A 562 33.54 -15.38 -67.68
N ASP A 563 33.17 -15.09 -66.43
CA ASP A 563 32.72 -16.05 -65.43
C ASP A 563 31.18 -16.23 -65.42
N LEU A 564 30.43 -15.46 -66.24
CA LEU A 564 28.95 -15.47 -66.33
C LEU A 564 28.43 -16.16 -67.61
N THR A 565 27.22 -16.72 -67.53
CA THR A 565 26.48 -17.34 -68.65
C THR A 565 25.69 -16.31 -69.48
N ASP A 566 25.31 -16.65 -70.72
CA ASP A 566 24.48 -15.78 -71.58
C ASP A 566 23.15 -15.38 -70.91
N LEU A 567 22.56 -16.28 -70.12
CA LEU A 567 21.36 -16.01 -69.34
C LEU A 567 21.64 -14.99 -68.22
N GLU A 568 22.73 -15.15 -67.47
CA GLU A 568 23.13 -14.19 -66.42
C GLU A 568 23.50 -12.82 -67.02
N VAL A 569 24.00 -12.80 -68.25
CA VAL A 569 24.27 -11.56 -69.00
C VAL A 569 22.97 -10.88 -69.44
N VAL A 570 21.98 -11.62 -69.95
CA VAL A 570 20.63 -11.09 -70.27
C VAL A 570 19.97 -10.52 -69.01
N GLU A 571 20.01 -11.26 -67.90
CA GLU A 571 19.51 -10.81 -66.60
C GLU A 571 20.23 -9.55 -66.12
N THR A 572 21.57 -9.49 -66.23
CA THR A 572 22.32 -8.32 -65.82
C THR A 572 22.02 -7.10 -66.70
N TYR A 573 21.83 -7.27 -68.01
CA TYR A 573 21.40 -6.17 -68.91
C TYR A 573 19.98 -5.70 -68.61
N TRP A 574 19.06 -6.63 -68.30
CA TRP A 574 17.71 -6.29 -67.87
C TRP A 574 17.73 -5.51 -66.53
N GLN A 575 18.50 -5.97 -65.54
CA GLN A 575 18.69 -5.26 -64.27
C GLN A 575 19.27 -3.86 -64.47
N ILE A 576 20.29 -3.73 -65.33
CA ILE A 576 20.86 -2.42 -65.69
C ILE A 576 19.80 -1.53 -66.36
N GLY A 577 18.99 -2.07 -67.27
CA GLY A 577 17.89 -1.35 -67.91
C GLY A 577 16.85 -0.86 -66.91
N GLU A 578 16.43 -1.71 -65.97
CA GLU A 578 15.50 -1.36 -64.88
C GLU A 578 16.08 -0.25 -64.00
N ILE A 579 17.33 -0.39 -63.58
CA ILE A 579 18.02 0.62 -62.78
C ILE A 579 18.09 1.96 -63.54
N GLN A 580 18.42 1.93 -64.83
CA GLN A 580 18.48 3.13 -65.68
C GLN A 580 17.10 3.78 -65.85
N ALA A 581 16.03 2.99 -65.99
CA ALA A 581 14.67 3.51 -66.08
C ALA A 581 14.30 4.26 -64.80
N LYS A 582 14.65 3.70 -63.63
CA LYS A 582 14.41 4.33 -62.32
C LYS A 582 15.24 5.60 -62.09
N LEU A 583 16.42 5.69 -62.70
CA LEU A 583 17.25 6.91 -62.71
C LEU A 583 16.75 7.98 -63.69
N GLY A 584 15.61 7.78 -64.36
CA GLY A 584 15.08 8.69 -65.36
C GLY A 584 15.87 8.72 -66.67
N GLN A 585 16.75 7.73 -66.89
CA GLN A 585 17.56 7.60 -68.09
C GLN A 585 16.82 6.74 -69.14
N SER A 586 15.60 7.14 -69.50
CA SER A 586 14.67 6.38 -70.36
C SER A 586 15.30 5.92 -71.68
N ASP A 587 16.09 6.78 -72.34
CA ASP A 587 16.77 6.43 -73.59
C ASP A 587 17.84 5.34 -73.43
N ARG A 588 18.52 5.30 -72.27
CA ARG A 588 19.54 4.29 -71.98
C ARG A 588 18.89 2.99 -71.52
N ALA A 589 17.83 3.10 -70.72
CA ALA A 589 17.02 1.98 -70.28
C ALA A 589 16.43 1.23 -71.48
N GLY A 590 15.80 1.96 -72.41
CA GLY A 590 15.29 1.40 -73.67
C GLY A 590 16.37 0.61 -74.42
N LYS A 591 17.56 1.19 -74.59
CA LYS A 591 18.71 0.50 -75.24
C LYS A 591 19.19 -0.74 -74.48
N SER A 592 19.16 -0.73 -73.16
CA SER A 592 19.55 -1.89 -72.35
C SER A 592 18.50 -3.01 -72.43
N PHE A 593 17.21 -2.68 -72.50
CA PHE A 593 16.13 -3.64 -72.74
C PHE A 593 16.14 -4.17 -74.18
N GLU A 594 16.41 -3.32 -75.16
CA GLU A 594 16.62 -3.73 -76.55
C GLU A 594 17.79 -4.69 -76.67
N LYS A 595 18.93 -4.42 -76.01
CA LYS A 595 20.07 -5.34 -75.95
C LYS A 595 19.73 -6.69 -75.32
N ALA A 596 18.90 -6.69 -74.27
CA ALA A 596 18.39 -7.94 -73.70
C ALA A 596 17.48 -8.69 -74.71
N LEU A 597 16.62 -7.96 -75.45
CA LEU A 597 15.71 -8.51 -76.46
C LEU A 597 16.39 -8.88 -77.78
N GLU A 598 17.57 -8.33 -78.08
CA GLU A 598 18.44 -8.73 -79.18
C GLU A 598 19.06 -10.11 -78.93
N ILE A 599 19.42 -10.40 -77.67
CA ILE A 599 19.94 -11.70 -77.26
C ILE A 599 18.79 -12.72 -77.10
N ASP A 600 17.66 -12.31 -76.52
CA ASP A 600 16.45 -13.12 -76.41
C ASP A 600 15.18 -12.32 -76.73
N ALA A 601 14.67 -12.48 -77.95
CA ALA A 601 13.43 -11.83 -78.41
C ALA A 601 12.18 -12.25 -77.62
N GLY A 602 12.22 -13.41 -76.96
CA GLY A 602 11.14 -13.94 -76.12
C GLY A 602 11.20 -13.47 -74.67
N HIS A 603 12.20 -12.67 -74.28
CA HIS A 603 12.39 -12.23 -72.91
C HIS A 603 11.27 -11.30 -72.44
N GLU A 604 10.22 -11.89 -71.87
CA GLU A 604 9.02 -11.22 -71.37
C GLU A 604 9.34 -10.06 -70.40
N PRO A 605 10.26 -10.21 -69.41
CA PRO A 605 10.55 -9.14 -68.47
C PRO A 605 11.08 -7.88 -69.15
N ALA A 606 12.04 -8.01 -70.08
CA ALA A 606 12.58 -6.87 -70.81
C ALA A 606 11.54 -6.22 -71.73
N ARG A 607 10.62 -7.01 -72.32
CA ARG A 607 9.54 -6.47 -73.16
C ARG A 607 8.52 -5.69 -72.33
N ARG A 608 8.14 -6.19 -71.16
CA ARG A 608 7.24 -5.48 -70.24
C ARG A 608 7.89 -4.19 -69.73
N SER A 609 9.18 -4.24 -69.38
CA SER A 609 9.95 -3.06 -68.98
C SER A 609 10.05 -2.02 -70.10
N LEU A 610 10.24 -2.46 -71.35
CA LEU A 610 10.23 -1.57 -72.51
C LEU A 610 8.87 -0.90 -72.72
N VAL A 611 7.76 -1.63 -72.62
CA VAL A 611 6.40 -1.06 -72.67
C VAL A 611 6.24 0.03 -71.62
N ALA A 612 6.69 -0.19 -70.38
CA ALA A 612 6.60 0.80 -69.31
C ALA A 612 7.41 2.08 -69.60
N VAL A 613 8.60 1.95 -70.21
CA VAL A 613 9.40 3.09 -70.64
C VAL A 613 8.71 3.87 -71.77
N LEU A 614 8.10 3.18 -72.73
CA LEU A 614 7.36 3.80 -73.84
C LEU A 614 6.08 4.51 -73.35
N GLU A 615 5.38 3.96 -72.36
CA GLU A 615 4.24 4.60 -71.70
C GLU A 615 4.64 5.91 -71.00
N ALA A 616 5.78 5.90 -70.32
CA ALA A 616 6.32 7.11 -69.70
C ALA A 616 6.75 8.15 -70.75
N GLY A 617 7.20 7.71 -71.93
CA GLY A 617 7.51 8.56 -73.09
C GLY A 617 6.28 9.13 -73.81
N GLY A 618 5.07 8.62 -73.53
CA GLY A 618 3.83 9.05 -74.16
C GLY A 618 3.64 8.55 -75.60
N GLU A 619 4.41 7.55 -76.02
CA GLU A 619 4.32 6.94 -77.35
C GLU A 619 3.18 5.90 -77.40
N TRP A 620 1.93 6.36 -77.20
CA TRP A 620 0.76 5.50 -76.98
C TRP A 620 0.49 4.49 -78.11
N ASP A 621 0.85 4.84 -79.35
CA ASP A 621 0.75 3.92 -80.49
C ASP A 621 1.73 2.75 -80.37
N ALA A 622 3.00 3.02 -80.04
CA ALA A 622 4.03 2.00 -79.82
C ALA A 622 3.71 1.16 -78.57
N VAL A 623 3.13 1.77 -77.53
CA VAL A 623 2.63 1.06 -76.34
C VAL A 623 1.59 0.02 -76.72
N VAL A 624 0.55 0.41 -77.47
CA VAL A 624 -0.51 -0.52 -77.87
C VAL A 624 0.05 -1.61 -78.79
N GLU A 625 1.01 -1.30 -79.68
CA GLU A 625 1.68 -2.28 -80.54
C GLU A 625 2.48 -3.32 -79.72
N HIS A 626 3.33 -2.87 -78.81
CA HIS A 626 4.14 -3.76 -77.97
C HIS A 626 3.27 -4.56 -76.98
N ARG A 627 2.18 -3.99 -76.46
CA ARG A 627 1.17 -4.70 -75.65
C ARG A 627 0.39 -5.73 -76.47
N GLN A 628 0.03 -5.44 -77.73
CA GLN A 628 -0.59 -6.44 -78.61
C GLN A 628 0.36 -7.60 -78.91
N ARG A 629 1.65 -7.34 -79.15
CA ARG A 629 2.68 -8.39 -79.30
C ARG A 629 2.86 -9.21 -78.02
N LEU A 630 2.69 -8.60 -76.86
CA LEU A 630 2.68 -9.29 -75.57
C LEU A 630 1.44 -10.18 -75.43
N VAL A 631 0.24 -9.71 -75.80
CA VAL A 631 -1.03 -10.47 -75.78
C VAL A 631 -0.96 -11.77 -76.60
N VAL A 632 -0.16 -11.81 -77.68
CA VAL A 632 0.02 -13.03 -78.50
C VAL A 632 0.77 -14.12 -77.74
N ALA A 633 1.72 -13.75 -76.88
CA ALA A 633 2.53 -14.69 -76.10
C ALA A 633 1.90 -15.04 -74.74
N LEU A 634 0.81 -14.38 -74.36
CA LEU A 634 0.15 -14.54 -73.06
C LEU A 634 -1.15 -15.35 -73.15
N GLU A 635 -1.42 -16.16 -72.13
CA GLU A 635 -2.68 -16.88 -71.94
C GLU A 635 -3.32 -16.57 -70.58
N GLY A 636 -4.61 -16.86 -70.47
CA GLY A 636 -5.37 -16.73 -69.22
C GLY A 636 -5.34 -15.31 -68.63
N PRO A 637 -4.99 -15.13 -67.35
CA PRO A 637 -5.16 -13.87 -66.63
C PRO A 637 -4.22 -12.75 -67.13
N ALA A 638 -2.98 -13.07 -67.52
CA ALA A 638 -2.05 -12.08 -68.04
C ALA A 638 -2.54 -11.47 -69.36
N LYS A 639 -3.21 -12.28 -70.19
CA LYS A 639 -3.86 -11.82 -71.43
C LYS A 639 -5.04 -10.88 -71.14
N LEU A 640 -5.82 -11.19 -70.11
CA LEU A 640 -6.95 -10.37 -69.67
C LEU A 640 -6.48 -8.99 -69.19
N GLU A 641 -5.40 -8.92 -68.42
CA GLU A 641 -4.81 -7.66 -67.94
C GLU A 641 -4.38 -6.75 -69.09
N GLU A 642 -3.67 -7.30 -70.07
CA GLU A 642 -3.24 -6.53 -71.23
C GLU A 642 -4.41 -6.06 -72.09
N LEU A 643 -5.46 -6.88 -72.26
CA LEU A 643 -6.68 -6.47 -72.97
C LEU A 643 -7.45 -5.36 -72.22
N MET A 644 -7.50 -5.40 -70.89
CA MET A 644 -8.07 -4.31 -70.09
C MET A 644 -7.23 -3.03 -70.19
N ALA A 645 -5.89 -3.14 -70.20
CA ALA A 645 -5.00 -2.00 -70.36
C ALA A 645 -5.18 -1.35 -71.73
N ILE A 646 -5.28 -2.16 -72.80
CA ILE A 646 -5.62 -1.70 -74.14
C ILE A 646 -6.97 -0.97 -74.11
N GLY A 647 -8.03 -1.58 -73.54
CA GLY A 647 -9.35 -0.94 -73.47
C GLY A 647 -9.37 0.38 -72.70
N ALA A 648 -8.61 0.49 -71.62
CA ALA A 648 -8.49 1.72 -70.83
C ALA A 648 -7.71 2.81 -71.60
N ILE A 649 -6.57 2.47 -72.20
CA ILE A 649 -5.77 3.41 -73.01
C ILE A 649 -6.59 3.89 -74.21
N SER A 650 -7.31 3.00 -74.88
CA SER A 650 -8.20 3.34 -75.98
C SER A 650 -9.32 4.30 -75.56
N ARG A 651 -9.96 4.07 -74.40
CA ARG A 651 -11.01 4.97 -73.87
C ARG A 651 -10.46 6.34 -73.49
N ASP A 652 -9.36 6.36 -72.73
CA ASP A 652 -8.95 7.55 -71.98
C ASP A 652 -7.90 8.39 -72.71
N ARG A 653 -7.01 7.77 -73.49
CA ARG A 653 -5.89 8.45 -74.18
C ARG A 653 -6.16 8.62 -75.67
N LEU A 654 -6.64 7.56 -76.32
CA LEU A 654 -6.92 7.58 -77.76
C LEU A 654 -8.36 8.07 -78.07
N GLN A 655 -9.23 8.12 -77.05
CA GLN A 655 -10.67 8.46 -77.17
C GLN A 655 -11.44 7.62 -78.18
N ASP A 656 -10.95 6.42 -78.46
CA ASP A 656 -11.64 5.44 -79.31
C ASP A 656 -12.54 4.55 -78.43
N LEU A 657 -13.78 5.03 -78.24
CA LEU A 657 -14.80 4.35 -77.43
C LEU A 657 -15.16 2.97 -78.01
N TYR A 658 -14.99 2.74 -79.31
CA TYR A 658 -15.29 1.45 -79.93
C TYR A 658 -14.15 0.46 -79.74
N GLN A 659 -12.90 0.87 -79.93
CA GLN A 659 -11.73 0.04 -79.60
C GLN A 659 -11.71 -0.31 -78.09
N ALA A 660 -12.16 0.61 -77.23
CA ALA A 660 -12.36 0.34 -75.81
C ALA A 660 -13.45 -0.70 -75.56
N ILE A 661 -14.63 -0.56 -76.20
CA ILE A 661 -15.71 -1.56 -76.09
C ILE A 661 -15.25 -2.91 -76.60
N ASP A 662 -14.51 -2.99 -77.71
CA ASP A 662 -14.03 -4.26 -78.27
C ASP A 662 -13.00 -4.94 -77.37
N ALA A 663 -12.07 -4.18 -76.81
CA ALA A 663 -11.08 -4.68 -75.86
C ALA A 663 -11.75 -5.16 -74.56
N PHE A 664 -12.68 -4.38 -73.99
CA PHE A 664 -13.42 -4.78 -72.79
C PHE A 664 -14.43 -5.90 -73.04
N THR A 665 -15.02 -5.99 -74.23
CA THR A 665 -15.89 -7.12 -74.60
C THR A 665 -15.07 -8.40 -74.78
N SER A 666 -13.88 -8.30 -75.38
CA SER A 666 -12.94 -9.41 -75.49
C SER A 666 -12.46 -9.87 -74.10
N ALA A 667 -12.20 -8.94 -73.20
CA ALA A 667 -11.91 -9.22 -71.79
C ALA A 667 -13.10 -9.91 -71.09
N ALA A 668 -14.33 -9.44 -71.31
CA ALA A 668 -15.54 -10.02 -70.70
C ALA A 668 -15.87 -11.42 -71.23
N ARG A 669 -15.39 -11.80 -72.43
CA ARG A 669 -15.53 -13.18 -72.94
C ARG A 669 -14.56 -14.14 -72.27
N LEU A 670 -13.35 -13.67 -71.95
CA LEU A 670 -12.35 -14.48 -71.23
C LEU A 670 -12.74 -14.69 -69.78
N ASP A 671 -13.32 -13.66 -69.15
CA ASP A 671 -13.84 -13.74 -67.78
C ASP A 671 -15.17 -12.98 -67.65
N PRO A 672 -16.31 -13.68 -67.85
CA PRO A 672 -17.64 -13.09 -67.70
C PRO A 672 -17.97 -12.65 -66.28
N GLY A 673 -17.23 -13.14 -65.28
CA GLY A 673 -17.37 -12.78 -63.87
C GLY A 673 -16.56 -11.54 -63.49
N ASN A 674 -15.75 -11.01 -64.39
CA ASN A 674 -14.86 -9.90 -64.08
C ASN A 674 -15.63 -8.60 -63.84
N VAL A 675 -15.70 -8.21 -62.57
CA VAL A 675 -16.46 -7.04 -62.14
C VAL A 675 -15.90 -5.74 -62.73
N LYS A 676 -14.57 -5.59 -62.85
CA LYS A 676 -13.94 -4.36 -63.38
C LYS A 676 -14.28 -4.14 -64.84
N VAL A 677 -14.24 -5.21 -65.63
CA VAL A 677 -14.63 -5.15 -67.06
C VAL A 677 -16.11 -4.82 -67.19
N THR A 678 -16.93 -5.43 -66.35
CA THR A 678 -18.38 -5.24 -66.34
C THR A 678 -18.77 -3.81 -65.92
N GLU A 679 -18.05 -3.20 -64.98
CA GLU A 679 -18.20 -1.79 -64.58
C GLU A 679 -17.71 -0.82 -65.65
N ALA A 680 -16.57 -1.11 -66.30
CA ALA A 680 -16.09 -0.30 -67.42
C ALA A 680 -17.11 -0.31 -68.57
N LEU A 681 -17.71 -1.47 -68.86
CA LEU A 681 -18.81 -1.60 -69.82
C LEU A 681 -20.07 -0.88 -69.35
N LEU A 682 -20.43 -0.92 -68.07
CA LEU A 682 -21.57 -0.17 -67.52
C LEU A 682 -21.40 1.34 -67.74
N GLY A 683 -20.21 1.88 -67.44
CA GLY A 683 -19.87 3.29 -67.69
C GLY A 683 -20.02 3.63 -69.17
N LEU A 684 -19.39 2.84 -70.04
CA LEU A 684 -19.49 3.02 -71.49
C LEU A 684 -20.93 2.90 -72.02
N TYR A 685 -21.76 2.02 -71.46
CA TYR A 685 -23.16 1.90 -71.82
C TYR A 685 -24.01 3.05 -71.30
N ARG A 686 -23.71 3.62 -70.14
CA ARG A 686 -24.39 4.84 -69.64
C ARG A 686 -23.99 6.05 -70.48
N ASP A 687 -22.71 6.20 -70.80
CA ASP A 687 -22.19 7.29 -71.63
C ASP A 687 -22.75 7.23 -73.06
N THR A 688 -22.99 6.02 -73.57
CA THR A 688 -23.66 5.78 -74.85
C THR A 688 -25.19 5.67 -74.75
N ARG A 689 -25.79 5.95 -73.58
CA ARG A 689 -27.25 5.96 -73.27
C ARG A 689 -28.00 4.66 -73.59
N GLN A 690 -27.41 3.52 -73.25
CA GLN A 690 -28.00 2.19 -73.45
C GLN A 690 -28.61 1.64 -72.14
N GLY A 691 -29.73 2.24 -71.68
CA GLY A 691 -30.35 1.97 -70.38
C GLY A 691 -30.69 0.50 -70.10
N GLN A 692 -31.23 -0.23 -71.09
CA GLN A 692 -31.51 -1.68 -70.93
C GLN A 692 -30.22 -2.49 -70.71
N LYS A 693 -29.15 -2.21 -71.47
CA LYS A 693 -27.86 -2.89 -71.29
C LYS A 693 -27.22 -2.51 -69.95
N ALA A 694 -27.44 -1.30 -69.47
CA ALA A 694 -26.99 -0.88 -68.14
C ALA A 694 -27.74 -1.62 -67.02
N ALA A 695 -29.06 -1.78 -67.11
CA ALA A 695 -29.85 -2.58 -66.17
C ALA A 695 -29.46 -4.07 -66.17
N ASP A 696 -29.26 -4.65 -67.36
CA ASP A 696 -28.82 -6.05 -67.50
C ASP A 696 -27.40 -6.28 -66.93
N VAL A 697 -26.53 -5.27 -67.04
CA VAL A 697 -25.19 -5.27 -66.47
C VAL A 697 -25.24 -5.11 -64.95
N LEU A 698 -26.09 -4.21 -64.42
CA LEU A 698 -26.31 -4.04 -62.98
C LEU A 698 -26.89 -5.32 -62.34
N GLY A 699 -27.84 -5.98 -62.99
CA GLY A 699 -28.38 -7.27 -62.55
C GLY A 699 -27.31 -8.37 -62.50
N ARG A 700 -26.46 -8.48 -63.54
CA ARG A 700 -25.34 -9.43 -63.55
C ARG A 700 -24.29 -9.12 -62.48
N LEU A 701 -24.00 -7.85 -62.24
CA LEU A 701 -23.11 -7.43 -61.14
C LEU A 701 -23.66 -7.86 -59.78
N LEU A 702 -24.96 -7.69 -59.55
CA LEU A 702 -25.64 -8.11 -58.32
C LEU A 702 -25.69 -9.63 -58.16
N GLU A 703 -25.70 -10.39 -59.26
CA GLU A 703 -25.62 -11.86 -59.20
C GLU A 703 -24.23 -12.37 -58.85
N SER A 704 -23.19 -11.55 -59.04
CA SER A 704 -21.80 -11.94 -58.83
C SER A 704 -21.51 -12.27 -57.36
N PRO A 705 -20.74 -13.33 -57.09
CA PRO A 705 -20.42 -13.73 -55.71
C PRO A 705 -19.56 -12.70 -54.98
N GLU A 706 -18.78 -11.88 -55.69
CA GLU A 706 -17.98 -10.80 -55.09
C GLU A 706 -18.87 -9.68 -54.54
N VAL A 707 -19.87 -9.26 -55.31
CA VAL A 707 -20.82 -8.22 -54.89
C VAL A 707 -21.74 -8.74 -53.80
N LYS A 708 -22.21 -9.99 -53.89
CA LYS A 708 -23.05 -10.60 -52.83
C LYS A 708 -22.33 -10.73 -51.49
N LYS A 709 -21.00 -10.87 -51.48
CA LYS A 709 -20.19 -10.88 -50.25
C LYS A 709 -20.04 -9.49 -49.63
N ASP A 710 -19.96 -8.46 -50.46
CA ASP A 710 -19.86 -7.08 -50.01
C ASP A 710 -21.25 -6.44 -49.89
N ALA A 711 -21.81 -6.55 -48.69
CA ALA A 711 -23.15 -6.06 -48.40
C ALA A 711 -23.33 -4.55 -48.67
N GLN A 712 -22.28 -3.73 -48.49
CA GLN A 712 -22.35 -2.29 -48.77
C GLN A 712 -22.36 -2.01 -50.27
N ARG A 713 -21.54 -2.75 -51.02
CA ARG A 713 -21.49 -2.63 -52.48
C ARG A 713 -22.77 -3.14 -53.11
N ALA A 714 -23.29 -4.27 -52.64
CA ALA A 714 -24.61 -4.77 -53.03
C ALA A 714 -25.71 -3.73 -52.75
N ALA A 715 -25.71 -3.11 -51.56
CA ALA A 715 -26.68 -2.08 -51.22
C ALA A 715 -26.66 -0.88 -52.18
N ARG A 716 -25.47 -0.37 -52.54
CA ARG A 716 -25.33 0.73 -53.51
C ARG A 716 -25.76 0.33 -54.92
N LEU A 717 -25.51 -0.92 -55.33
CA LEU A 717 -25.90 -1.41 -56.65
C LEU A 717 -27.41 -1.67 -56.73
N HIS A 718 -28.03 -2.21 -55.67
CA HIS A 718 -29.48 -2.29 -55.54
C HIS A 718 -30.11 -0.88 -55.56
N HIS A 719 -29.50 0.09 -54.88
CA HIS A 719 -29.95 1.50 -54.93
C HIS A 719 -29.81 2.11 -56.33
N ALA A 720 -28.67 1.92 -57.01
CA ALA A 720 -28.46 2.39 -58.37
C ALA A 720 -29.43 1.74 -59.36
N LEU A 721 -29.70 0.43 -59.20
CA LEU A 721 -30.71 -0.27 -59.98
C LEU A 721 -32.11 0.27 -59.69
N ALA A 722 -32.46 0.53 -58.43
CA ALA A 722 -33.73 1.15 -58.05
C ALA A 722 -33.90 2.53 -58.71
N LEU A 723 -32.84 3.33 -58.79
CA LEU A 723 -32.86 4.62 -59.48
C LEU A 723 -33.00 4.46 -60.98
N THR A 724 -32.26 3.54 -61.62
CA THR A 724 -32.42 3.26 -63.06
C THR A 724 -33.83 2.75 -63.36
N LEU A 725 -34.39 1.91 -62.50
CA LEU A 725 -35.77 1.41 -62.60
C LEU A 725 -36.79 2.54 -62.45
N ARG A 726 -36.61 3.44 -61.48
CA ARG A 726 -37.51 4.57 -61.24
C ARG A 726 -37.42 5.65 -62.34
N ASP A 727 -36.21 6.02 -62.73
CA ASP A 727 -35.94 7.22 -63.53
C ASP A 727 -35.90 6.93 -65.04
N GLU A 728 -35.30 5.82 -65.49
CA GLU A 728 -35.21 5.46 -66.91
C GLU A 728 -36.31 4.49 -67.37
N LEU A 729 -36.77 3.60 -66.48
CA LEU A 729 -37.75 2.54 -66.80
C LEU A 729 -39.15 2.76 -66.17
N GLN A 730 -39.30 3.75 -65.29
CA GLN A 730 -40.55 4.12 -64.58
C GLN A 730 -41.26 2.98 -63.82
N ASP A 731 -40.50 2.07 -63.19
CA ASP A 731 -41.02 0.98 -62.36
C ASP A 731 -40.90 1.30 -60.85
N GLU A 732 -41.94 1.90 -60.27
CA GLU A 732 -41.99 2.29 -58.85
C GLU A 732 -42.02 1.08 -57.88
N ALA A 733 -42.67 -0.02 -58.27
CA ALA A 733 -42.79 -1.21 -57.43
C ALA A 733 -41.46 -1.98 -57.39
N GLY A 734 -40.78 -2.09 -58.54
CA GLY A 734 -39.41 -2.58 -58.64
C GLY A 734 -38.45 -1.73 -57.83
N ALA A 735 -38.52 -0.40 -57.95
CA ALA A 735 -37.69 0.51 -57.19
C ALA A 735 -37.86 0.36 -55.66
N ALA A 736 -39.10 0.30 -55.16
CA ALA A 736 -39.35 0.11 -53.73
C ALA A 736 -38.80 -1.23 -53.20
N ARG A 737 -38.91 -2.30 -54.00
CA ARG A 737 -38.35 -3.62 -53.65
C ARG A 737 -36.82 -3.58 -53.59
N GLU A 738 -36.18 -2.98 -54.59
CA GLU A 738 -34.72 -2.87 -54.65
C GLU A 738 -34.17 -1.95 -53.53
N LEU A 739 -34.92 -0.92 -53.11
CA LEU A 739 -34.58 -0.10 -51.94
C LEU A 739 -34.65 -0.89 -50.62
N GLU A 740 -35.64 -1.76 -50.45
CA GLU A 740 -35.72 -2.65 -49.28
C GLU A 740 -34.57 -3.66 -49.28
N LEU A 741 -34.24 -4.24 -50.44
CA LEU A 741 -33.07 -5.13 -50.58
C LEU A 741 -31.75 -4.40 -50.30
N ALA A 742 -31.64 -3.13 -50.70
CA ALA A 742 -30.48 -2.30 -50.39
C ALA A 742 -30.32 -2.12 -48.87
N LEU A 743 -31.42 -1.90 -48.14
CA LEU A 743 -31.42 -1.73 -46.68
C LEU A 743 -31.23 -3.04 -45.91
N ASP A 744 -31.68 -4.17 -46.47
CA ASP A 744 -31.40 -5.50 -45.93
C ASP A 744 -29.91 -5.86 -46.06
N ALA A 745 -29.28 -5.43 -47.15
CA ALA A 745 -27.84 -5.58 -47.36
C ALA A 745 -27.03 -4.63 -46.44
N ASP A 746 -27.36 -3.33 -46.43
CA ASP A 746 -26.72 -2.37 -45.51
C ASP A 746 -27.72 -1.36 -44.94
N ALA A 747 -28.09 -1.59 -43.68
CA ALA A 747 -28.97 -0.71 -42.91
C ALA A 747 -28.37 0.69 -42.64
N ARG A 748 -27.08 0.91 -42.89
CA ARG A 748 -26.42 2.21 -42.72
C ARG A 748 -26.60 3.11 -43.94
N LEU A 749 -27.17 2.61 -45.04
CA LEU A 749 -27.45 3.42 -46.22
C LEU A 749 -28.69 4.29 -46.00
N ILE A 750 -28.53 5.35 -45.21
CA ILE A 750 -29.62 6.26 -44.80
C ILE A 750 -30.34 6.84 -46.02
N GLN A 751 -29.61 7.11 -47.12
CA GLN A 751 -30.20 7.65 -48.34
C GLN A 751 -31.23 6.69 -48.95
N ALA A 752 -31.00 5.37 -48.92
CA ALA A 752 -31.97 4.40 -49.41
C ALA A 752 -33.25 4.38 -48.56
N PHE A 753 -33.13 4.58 -47.25
CA PHE A 753 -34.29 4.71 -46.37
C PHE A 753 -35.01 6.05 -46.58
N ALA A 754 -34.28 7.15 -46.79
CA ALA A 754 -34.87 8.45 -47.10
C ALA A 754 -35.61 8.43 -48.45
N ASP A 755 -35.05 7.77 -49.46
CA ASP A 755 -35.68 7.60 -50.78
C ASP A 755 -36.91 6.69 -50.67
N LEU A 756 -36.85 5.64 -49.85
CA LEU A 756 -38.00 4.77 -49.55
C LEU A 756 -39.10 5.53 -48.78
N GLU A 757 -38.72 6.30 -47.76
CA GLU A 757 -39.63 7.15 -46.99
C GLU A 757 -40.31 8.19 -47.88
N ALA A 758 -39.53 8.88 -48.75
CA ALA A 758 -40.06 9.85 -49.69
C ALA A 758 -41.01 9.20 -50.70
N LEU A 759 -40.66 8.02 -51.23
CA LEU A 759 -41.49 7.26 -52.16
C LEU A 759 -42.81 6.82 -51.50
N LEU A 760 -42.76 6.24 -50.29
CA LEU A 760 -43.95 5.78 -49.58
C LEU A 760 -44.82 6.93 -49.05
N THR A 761 -44.21 8.03 -48.61
CA THR A 761 -44.91 9.24 -48.16
C THR A 761 -45.57 9.96 -49.34
N GLY A 762 -44.87 10.10 -50.47
CA GLY A 762 -45.42 10.66 -51.70
C GLY A 762 -46.61 9.84 -52.22
N ALA A 763 -46.53 8.51 -52.10
CA ALA A 763 -47.61 7.59 -52.43
C ALA A 763 -48.70 7.48 -51.33
N LYS A 764 -48.55 8.16 -50.17
CA LYS A 764 -49.45 8.13 -49.01
C LYS A 764 -49.70 6.72 -48.43
N LYS A 765 -48.69 5.85 -48.49
CA LYS A 765 -48.75 4.46 -48.02
C LYS A 765 -48.30 4.33 -46.56
N TRP A 766 -49.08 4.87 -45.63
CA TRP A 766 -48.70 5.00 -44.21
C TRP A 766 -48.43 3.67 -43.49
N ARG A 767 -49.15 2.60 -43.84
CA ARG A 767 -48.92 1.26 -43.26
C ARG A 767 -47.63 0.60 -43.77
N GLU A 768 -47.28 0.83 -45.04
CA GLU A 768 -45.99 0.35 -45.58
C GLU A 768 -44.83 1.17 -44.96
N LEU A 769 -45.05 2.46 -44.71
CA LEU A 769 -44.09 3.33 -44.01
C LEU A 769 -43.87 2.91 -42.56
N GLU A 770 -44.94 2.57 -41.82
CA GLU A 770 -44.86 1.99 -40.48
C GLU A 770 -44.00 0.72 -40.48
N GLN A 771 -44.28 -0.22 -41.40
CA GLN A 771 -43.49 -1.44 -41.55
C GLN A 771 -42.04 -1.17 -41.90
N ALA A 772 -41.77 -0.16 -42.73
CA ALA A 772 -40.42 0.27 -43.08
C ALA A 772 -39.66 0.79 -41.85
N TYR A 773 -40.27 1.63 -41.00
CA TYR A 773 -39.66 2.09 -39.74
C TYR A 773 -39.41 0.93 -38.77
N VAL A 774 -40.38 0.00 -38.63
CA VAL A 774 -40.22 -1.18 -37.76
C VAL A 774 -39.07 -2.06 -38.24
N ARG A 775 -39.00 -2.35 -39.54
CA ARG A 775 -37.89 -3.12 -40.13
C ARG A 775 -36.56 -2.39 -39.96
N MET A 776 -36.54 -1.07 -40.15
CA MET A 776 -35.33 -0.27 -39.94
C MET A 776 -34.83 -0.35 -38.49
N ILE A 777 -35.73 -0.27 -37.50
CA ILE A 777 -35.39 -0.45 -36.08
C ILE A 777 -34.84 -1.85 -35.79
N GLN A 778 -35.36 -2.88 -36.47
CA GLN A 778 -34.87 -4.26 -36.34
C GLN A 778 -33.48 -4.44 -36.98
N ARG A 779 -33.23 -3.75 -38.10
CA ARG A 779 -31.95 -3.76 -38.83
C ARG A 779 -30.82 -3.06 -38.05
N VAL A 780 -31.13 -2.04 -37.25
CA VAL A 780 -30.14 -1.33 -36.44
C VAL A 780 -29.75 -2.17 -35.20
N PRO A 781 -28.45 -2.45 -34.95
CA PRO A 781 -28.00 -3.32 -33.85
C PRO A 781 -28.34 -2.76 -32.45
N LYS A 782 -28.41 -3.61 -31.43
CA LYS A 782 -28.63 -3.20 -30.03
C LYS A 782 -27.26 -2.93 -29.37
N GLY A 783 -26.81 -1.68 -29.33
CA GLY A 783 -25.54 -1.32 -28.68
C GLY A 783 -25.42 0.19 -28.40
N PRO A 784 -24.44 0.60 -27.57
CA PRO A 784 -24.28 2.00 -27.16
C PRO A 784 -24.02 2.95 -28.35
N GLU A 785 -23.28 2.51 -29.36
CA GLU A 785 -22.92 3.32 -30.54
C GLU A 785 -24.13 3.65 -31.44
N SER A 786 -25.16 2.81 -31.43
CA SER A 786 -26.37 2.97 -32.24
C SER A 786 -27.59 3.38 -31.41
N ALA A 787 -27.40 3.60 -30.10
CA ALA A 787 -28.47 3.97 -29.18
C ALA A 787 -29.15 5.27 -29.61
N ALA A 788 -28.38 6.30 -29.97
CA ALA A 788 -28.92 7.59 -30.42
C ALA A 788 -29.76 7.46 -31.71
N ALA A 789 -29.28 6.69 -32.70
CA ALA A 789 -30.01 6.47 -33.95
C ALA A 789 -31.31 5.68 -33.72
N ARG A 790 -31.29 4.67 -32.84
CA ARG A 790 -32.49 3.93 -32.45
C ARG A 790 -33.48 4.80 -31.71
N VAL A 791 -33.01 5.64 -30.79
CA VAL A 791 -33.84 6.59 -30.06
C VAL A 791 -34.51 7.56 -31.03
N ALA A 792 -33.79 8.06 -32.04
CA ALA A 792 -34.35 8.91 -33.08
C ALA A 792 -35.44 8.19 -33.89
N LEU A 793 -35.20 6.94 -34.33
CA LEU A 793 -36.19 6.12 -35.06
C LEU A 793 -37.43 5.79 -34.21
N TRP A 794 -37.27 5.47 -32.93
CA TRP A 794 -38.40 5.26 -32.02
C TRP A 794 -39.16 6.55 -31.76
N LYS A 795 -38.49 7.70 -31.71
CA LYS A 795 -39.11 9.01 -31.55
C LYS A 795 -39.93 9.39 -32.79
N THR A 796 -39.40 9.21 -34.01
CA THR A 796 -40.14 9.45 -35.25
C THR A 796 -41.30 8.48 -35.44
N LEU A 797 -41.12 7.19 -35.12
CA LEU A 797 -42.19 6.21 -35.11
C LEU A 797 -43.28 6.56 -34.07
N GLY A 798 -42.87 7.00 -32.87
CA GLY A 798 -43.79 7.50 -31.85
C GLY A 798 -44.55 8.75 -32.28
N GLU A 799 -43.92 9.65 -33.04
CA GLU A 799 -44.59 10.81 -33.66
C GLU A 799 -45.55 10.39 -34.77
N LEU A 800 -45.20 9.40 -35.59
CA LEU A 800 -46.08 8.82 -36.61
C LEU A 800 -47.34 8.22 -35.95
N TYR A 801 -47.16 7.43 -34.89
CA TYR A 801 -48.28 6.89 -34.10
C TYR A 801 -49.15 7.99 -33.50
N ARG A 802 -48.53 9.01 -32.89
CA ARG A 802 -49.26 10.09 -32.21
C ARG A 802 -49.98 11.06 -33.14
N ARG A 803 -49.43 11.38 -34.31
CA ARG A 803 -49.94 12.46 -35.19
C ARG A 803 -50.69 11.97 -36.41
N VAL A 804 -50.34 10.80 -36.94
CA VAL A 804 -50.86 10.32 -38.23
C VAL A 804 -51.75 9.09 -38.04
N LEU A 805 -51.30 8.10 -37.27
CA LEU A 805 -52.02 6.83 -37.08
C LEU A 805 -53.00 6.85 -35.89
N ASP A 806 -52.94 7.86 -35.03
CA ASP A 806 -53.76 8.03 -33.81
C ASP A 806 -53.68 6.81 -32.85
N ASP A 807 -52.53 6.13 -32.82
CA ASP A 807 -52.27 4.98 -31.94
C ASP A 807 -51.60 5.44 -30.64
N THR A 808 -52.41 5.60 -29.59
CA THR A 808 -51.95 6.04 -28.28
C THR A 808 -51.09 4.99 -27.57
N GLU A 809 -51.38 3.70 -27.76
CA GLU A 809 -50.66 2.60 -27.11
C GLU A 809 -49.28 2.40 -27.76
N GLY A 810 -49.23 2.39 -29.09
CA GLY A 810 -47.99 2.36 -29.86
C GLY A 810 -47.09 3.57 -29.59
N ALA A 811 -47.68 4.77 -29.47
CA ALA A 811 -46.93 5.96 -29.08
C ALA A 811 -46.37 5.86 -27.66
N ARG A 812 -47.15 5.39 -26.68
CA ARG A 812 -46.66 5.18 -25.29
C ARG A 812 -45.45 4.25 -25.28
N MET A 813 -45.56 3.08 -25.93
CA MET A 813 -44.49 2.08 -25.98
C MET A 813 -43.21 2.63 -26.63
N ALA A 814 -43.34 3.41 -27.70
CA ALA A 814 -42.21 4.04 -28.35
C ALA A 814 -41.48 5.01 -27.41
N TYR A 815 -42.22 5.88 -26.71
CA TYR A 815 -41.64 6.84 -25.76
C TYR A 815 -41.18 6.19 -24.43
N GLU A 816 -41.72 5.04 -24.05
CA GLU A 816 -41.20 4.21 -22.94
C GLU A 816 -39.77 3.74 -23.25
N VAL A 817 -39.54 3.23 -24.47
CA VAL A 817 -38.21 2.79 -24.90
C VAL A 817 -37.24 3.96 -24.97
N VAL A 818 -37.69 5.13 -25.44
CA VAL A 818 -36.87 6.36 -25.47
C VAL A 818 -36.46 6.77 -24.06
N THR A 819 -37.40 6.93 -23.14
CA THR A 819 -37.13 7.40 -21.77
C THR A 819 -36.35 6.40 -20.92
N ARG A 820 -36.47 5.09 -21.20
CA ARG A 820 -35.61 4.09 -20.57
C ARG A 820 -34.16 4.15 -21.07
N THR A 821 -33.96 4.52 -22.34
CA THR A 821 -32.64 4.59 -22.98
C THR A 821 -31.94 5.91 -22.67
N ASP A 822 -32.70 7.00 -22.66
CA ASP A 822 -32.26 8.34 -22.28
C ASP A 822 -33.21 8.91 -21.20
N PRO A 823 -32.93 8.62 -19.91
CA PRO A 823 -33.74 9.08 -18.78
C PRO A 823 -33.65 10.59 -18.50
N ASP A 824 -32.81 11.32 -19.23
CA ASP A 824 -32.57 12.76 -19.05
C ASP A 824 -33.21 13.61 -20.16
N ASP A 825 -33.78 13.02 -21.22
CA ASP A 825 -34.61 13.73 -22.21
C ASP A 825 -35.95 14.16 -21.58
N ALA A 826 -35.94 15.36 -20.97
CA ALA A 826 -37.10 15.94 -20.30
C ALA A 826 -38.34 16.05 -21.20
N ALA A 827 -38.15 16.28 -22.51
CA ALA A 827 -39.26 16.38 -23.46
C ALA A 827 -39.88 15.01 -23.76
N ALA A 828 -39.06 13.97 -23.90
CA ALA A 828 -39.55 12.60 -24.06
C ALA A 828 -40.24 12.09 -22.78
N VAL A 829 -39.69 12.40 -21.60
CA VAL A 829 -40.30 12.06 -20.30
C VAL A 829 -41.66 12.75 -20.13
N GLU A 830 -41.79 14.02 -20.52
CA GLU A 830 -43.09 14.71 -20.50
C GLU A 830 -44.11 14.05 -21.42
N VAL A 831 -43.74 13.78 -22.67
CA VAL A 831 -44.66 13.13 -23.64
C VAL A 831 -45.04 11.72 -23.17
N HIS A 832 -44.09 10.97 -22.61
CA HIS A 832 -44.35 9.64 -22.06
C HIS A 832 -45.33 9.70 -20.87
N ALA A 833 -45.13 10.64 -19.94
CA ALA A 833 -46.00 10.82 -18.78
C ALA A 833 -47.45 11.15 -19.21
N GLU A 834 -47.62 12.02 -20.20
CA GLU A 834 -48.94 12.38 -20.74
C GLU A 834 -49.64 11.22 -21.45
N LEU A 835 -48.89 10.42 -22.22
CA LEU A 835 -49.45 9.28 -22.94
C LEU A 835 -49.85 8.17 -21.95
N ALA A 836 -49.01 7.88 -20.96
CA ALA A 836 -49.32 6.93 -19.90
C ALA A 836 -50.54 7.37 -19.08
N ALA A 837 -50.66 8.66 -18.75
CA ALA A 837 -51.79 9.20 -17.98
C ALA A 837 -53.15 9.12 -18.69
N LYS A 838 -53.18 8.97 -20.02
CA LYS A 838 -54.42 8.80 -20.80
C LYS A 838 -54.93 7.36 -20.82
N LEU A 839 -54.10 6.38 -20.48
CA LEU A 839 -54.43 4.96 -20.56
C LEU A 839 -54.75 4.39 -19.17
N ARG A 840 -55.89 3.71 -19.05
CA ARG A 840 -56.26 3.00 -17.81
C ARG A 840 -55.30 1.83 -17.56
N GLY A 841 -54.87 1.65 -16.31
CA GLY A 841 -53.94 0.61 -15.90
C GLY A 841 -52.46 1.03 -15.95
N HIS A 842 -52.14 2.22 -16.48
CA HIS A 842 -50.78 2.78 -16.56
C HIS A 842 -50.55 3.93 -15.56
N GLU A 843 -51.40 4.07 -14.54
CA GLU A 843 -51.37 5.19 -13.59
C GLU A 843 -50.04 5.23 -12.80
N ALA A 844 -49.50 4.07 -12.41
CA ALA A 844 -48.22 3.97 -11.72
C ALA A 844 -47.02 4.38 -12.60
N GLU A 845 -47.06 4.02 -13.89
CA GLU A 845 -46.06 4.41 -14.90
C GLU A 845 -46.08 5.93 -15.11
N ALA A 846 -47.28 6.50 -15.27
CA ALA A 846 -47.47 7.95 -15.38
C ALA A 846 -46.96 8.70 -14.13
N ILE A 847 -47.24 8.20 -12.92
CA ILE A 847 -46.74 8.78 -11.66
C ILE A 847 -45.21 8.78 -11.63
N GLY A 848 -44.58 7.67 -12.01
CA GLY A 848 -43.12 7.56 -12.10
C GLY A 848 -42.52 8.57 -13.08
N ALA A 849 -43.12 8.69 -14.27
CA ALA A 849 -42.68 9.63 -15.30
C ALA A 849 -42.86 11.10 -14.87
N TYR A 850 -43.98 11.48 -14.25
CA TYR A 850 -44.18 12.83 -13.72
C TYR A 850 -43.20 13.18 -12.59
N ARG A 851 -42.85 12.23 -11.73
CA ARG A 851 -41.80 12.43 -10.70
C ARG A 851 -40.44 12.63 -11.33
N ARG A 852 -40.10 11.86 -12.36
CA ARG A 852 -38.86 12.05 -13.12
C ARG A 852 -38.83 13.42 -13.81
N GLN A 853 -39.95 13.84 -14.43
CA GLN A 853 -40.08 15.17 -15.02
C GLN A 853 -39.81 16.28 -14.00
N LEU A 854 -40.33 16.14 -12.78
CA LEU A 854 -40.07 17.09 -11.70
C LEU A 854 -38.58 17.17 -11.33
N LEU A 855 -37.90 16.01 -11.22
CA LEU A 855 -36.46 15.95 -10.94
C LEU A 855 -35.62 16.63 -12.04
N LEU A 856 -36.04 16.52 -13.30
CA LEU A 856 -35.39 17.15 -14.45
C LEU A 856 -35.71 18.65 -14.60
N GLY A 857 -36.52 19.23 -13.71
CA GLY A 857 -36.88 20.64 -13.75
C GLY A 857 -37.98 21.00 -14.76
N GLY A 858 -38.79 20.03 -15.19
CA GLY A 858 -39.95 20.26 -16.05
C GLY A 858 -41.06 21.09 -15.37
N PRO A 859 -42.15 21.42 -16.10
CA PRO A 859 -43.23 22.28 -15.63
C PRO A 859 -43.94 21.73 -14.37
N ALA A 860 -43.44 22.14 -13.20
CA ALA A 860 -43.85 21.58 -11.91
C ALA A 860 -45.34 21.71 -11.61
N LYS A 861 -45.96 22.83 -12.01
CA LYS A 861 -47.41 23.04 -11.85
C LYS A 861 -48.23 21.92 -12.49
N LYS A 862 -47.89 21.57 -13.74
CA LYS A 862 -48.62 20.59 -14.55
C LYS A 862 -48.39 19.17 -14.03
N ALA A 863 -47.13 18.83 -13.73
CA ALA A 863 -46.79 17.51 -13.19
C ALA A 863 -47.44 17.27 -11.81
N VAL A 864 -47.40 18.26 -10.90
CA VAL A 864 -48.01 18.11 -9.57
C VAL A 864 -49.54 18.03 -9.66
N SER A 865 -50.18 18.80 -10.55
CA SER A 865 -51.62 18.71 -10.83
C SER A 865 -52.03 17.32 -11.33
N ALA A 866 -51.24 16.74 -12.24
CA ALA A 866 -51.44 15.37 -12.73
C ALA A 866 -51.27 14.33 -11.60
N LEU A 867 -50.25 14.49 -10.75
CA LEU A 867 -50.05 13.62 -9.58
C LEU A 867 -51.23 13.65 -8.61
N ILE A 868 -51.85 14.81 -8.37
CA ILE A 868 -53.06 14.91 -7.53
C ILE A 868 -54.18 14.03 -8.11
N SER A 869 -54.42 14.15 -9.41
CA SER A 869 -55.48 13.41 -10.11
C SER A 869 -55.21 11.91 -10.11
N LEU A 870 -54.00 11.48 -10.48
CA LEU A 870 -53.60 10.07 -10.54
C LEU A 870 -53.62 9.40 -9.17
N HIS A 871 -53.13 10.07 -8.11
CA HIS A 871 -53.22 9.53 -6.75
C HIS A 871 -54.66 9.46 -6.24
N ALA A 872 -55.51 10.43 -6.61
CA ALA A 872 -56.93 10.38 -6.27
C ALA A 872 -57.65 9.21 -6.95
N GLU A 873 -57.33 8.90 -8.21
CA GLU A 873 -57.85 7.73 -8.94
C GLU A 873 -57.41 6.40 -8.30
N LEU A 874 -56.13 6.31 -7.90
CA LEU A 874 -55.59 5.17 -7.16
C LEU A 874 -56.06 5.09 -5.69
N LYS A 875 -56.90 6.03 -5.24
CA LYS A 875 -57.36 6.18 -3.85
C LYS A 875 -56.22 6.33 -2.84
N ASP A 876 -55.05 6.80 -3.28
CA ASP A 876 -53.94 7.18 -2.41
C ASP A 876 -54.12 8.63 -1.92
N TYR A 877 -55.02 8.77 -0.94
CA TYR A 877 -55.40 10.08 -0.42
C TYR A 877 -54.26 10.81 0.31
N ASP A 878 -53.25 10.12 0.85
CA ASP A 878 -52.13 10.79 1.53
C ASP A 878 -51.16 11.45 0.53
N GLN A 879 -50.87 10.77 -0.59
CA GLN A 879 -50.04 11.33 -1.64
C GLN A 879 -50.77 12.42 -2.42
N ALA A 880 -52.08 12.24 -2.69
CA ALA A 880 -52.92 13.29 -3.26
C ALA A 880 -52.97 14.54 -2.35
N TYR A 881 -53.10 14.36 -1.04
CA TYR A 881 -53.08 15.45 -0.05
C TYR A 881 -51.73 16.18 -0.01
N SER A 882 -50.63 15.43 -0.05
CA SER A 882 -49.27 16.00 -0.03
C SER A 882 -48.96 16.79 -1.31
N ALA A 883 -49.33 16.25 -2.48
CA ALA A 883 -49.21 16.93 -3.76
C ALA A 883 -50.10 18.19 -3.85
N ALA A 884 -51.34 18.11 -3.35
CA ALA A 884 -52.25 19.26 -3.32
C ALA A 884 -51.74 20.38 -2.41
N GLN A 885 -51.18 20.04 -1.24
CA GLN A 885 -50.52 21.03 -0.38
C GLN A 885 -49.29 21.65 -1.05
N ALA A 886 -48.49 20.86 -1.77
CA ALA A 886 -47.31 21.38 -2.47
C ALA A 886 -47.72 22.35 -3.59
N LEU A 887 -48.77 22.02 -4.36
CA LEU A 887 -49.30 22.90 -5.40
C LEU A 887 -49.90 24.20 -4.82
N ALA A 888 -50.67 24.09 -3.74
CA ALA A 888 -51.36 25.22 -3.12
C ALA A 888 -50.41 26.18 -2.40
N PHE A 889 -49.48 25.64 -1.60
CA PHE A 889 -48.68 26.44 -0.68
C PHE A 889 -47.23 26.62 -1.10
N LEU A 890 -46.58 25.63 -1.71
CA LEU A 890 -45.18 25.77 -2.14
C LEU A 890 -45.08 26.42 -3.54
N LEU A 891 -45.93 26.00 -4.48
CA LEU A 891 -45.98 26.56 -5.84
C LEU A 891 -46.93 27.75 -6.00
N SER A 892 -47.85 27.97 -5.05
CA SER A 892 -48.88 29.03 -5.14
C SER A 892 -49.73 28.96 -6.42
N ALA A 893 -49.98 27.75 -6.93
CA ALA A 893 -50.51 27.57 -8.29
C ALA A 893 -51.76 26.70 -8.36
N ALA A 894 -52.35 26.33 -7.22
CA ALA A 894 -53.56 25.50 -7.15
C ALA A 894 -54.81 26.25 -7.64
N THR A 895 -55.66 25.54 -8.37
CA THR A 895 -57.02 25.95 -8.69
C THR A 895 -57.95 25.81 -7.47
N ALA A 896 -59.17 26.36 -7.55
CA ALA A 896 -60.15 26.25 -6.47
C ALA A 896 -60.51 24.79 -6.14
N GLU A 897 -60.55 23.91 -7.15
CA GLU A 897 -60.84 22.48 -6.98
C GLU A 897 -59.69 21.74 -6.29
N GLU A 898 -58.45 21.99 -6.69
CA GLU A 898 -57.26 21.41 -6.07
C GLU A 898 -57.06 21.92 -4.63
N GLY A 899 -57.38 23.20 -4.36
CA GLY A 899 -57.40 23.76 -3.01
C GLY A 899 -58.44 23.09 -2.11
N ASN A 900 -59.60 22.70 -2.66
CA ASN A 900 -60.62 21.96 -1.92
C ASN A 900 -60.17 20.55 -1.51
N VAL A 901 -59.26 19.92 -2.26
CA VAL A 901 -58.66 18.62 -1.87
C VAL A 901 -57.93 18.75 -0.54
N VAL A 902 -57.13 19.81 -0.37
CA VAL A 902 -56.43 20.09 0.89
C VAL A 902 -57.43 20.30 2.03
N ALA A 903 -58.45 21.14 1.83
CA ALA A 903 -59.45 21.43 2.86
C ALA A 903 -60.23 20.18 3.31
N ARG A 904 -60.58 19.29 2.37
CA ARG A 904 -61.33 18.06 2.65
C ARG A 904 -60.51 16.97 3.33
N LEU A 905 -59.25 16.80 2.94
CA LEU A 905 -58.38 15.74 3.46
C LEU A 905 -57.67 16.13 4.75
N ARG A 906 -57.47 17.44 5.02
CA ARG A 906 -56.82 17.94 6.25
C ARG A 906 -57.45 17.40 7.54
N ARG A 907 -58.78 17.22 7.60
CA ARG A 907 -59.47 16.67 8.79
C ARG A 907 -59.17 15.19 9.08
N PHE A 908 -58.65 14.47 8.09
CA PHE A 908 -58.27 13.05 8.21
C PHE A 908 -56.75 12.86 8.37
N ALA A 909 -55.96 13.93 8.23
CA ALA A 909 -54.54 13.92 8.54
C ALA A 909 -54.35 13.97 10.07
N ARG A 910 -53.48 13.12 10.62
CA ARG A 910 -53.14 13.19 12.04
C ARG A 910 -52.23 14.39 12.31
N ASP A 911 -52.50 15.06 13.42
CA ASP A 911 -51.82 16.26 13.84
C ASP A 911 -50.46 16.00 14.51
N SER A 912 -50.18 14.76 14.94
CA SER A 912 -48.94 14.38 15.62
C SER A 912 -48.52 12.94 15.31
N ALA A 913 -47.20 12.71 15.21
CA ALA A 913 -46.60 11.42 14.94
C ALA A 913 -46.77 10.44 16.12
N SER A 914 -47.05 9.18 15.79
CA SER A 914 -47.20 8.08 16.74
C SER A 914 -45.98 7.16 16.83
N ALA A 915 -44.98 7.36 15.97
CA ALA A 915 -43.74 6.58 15.93
C ALA A 915 -42.51 7.51 15.83
N SER A 916 -41.31 6.93 15.93
CA SER A 916 -40.04 7.62 15.80
C SER A 916 -39.32 7.25 14.49
N LEU A 917 -38.46 8.15 14.00
CA LEU A 917 -37.55 7.86 12.90
C LEU A 917 -36.41 6.95 13.38
N ASP A 918 -36.25 5.81 12.71
CA ASP A 918 -35.04 4.99 12.78
C ASP A 918 -34.03 5.44 11.70
N ASP A 919 -32.83 4.87 11.70
CA ASP A 919 -31.79 5.23 10.74
C ASP A 919 -32.20 4.96 9.27
N ALA A 920 -33.00 3.92 9.01
CA ALA A 920 -33.48 3.59 7.67
C ALA A 920 -34.51 4.61 7.14
N LEU A 921 -35.33 5.19 8.03
CA LEU A 921 -36.23 6.28 7.68
C LEU A 921 -35.49 7.60 7.54
N TRP A 922 -34.44 7.85 8.34
CA TRP A 922 -33.59 9.02 8.17
C TRP A 922 -33.02 9.13 6.74
N GLU A 923 -32.58 8.02 6.15
CA GLU A 923 -32.12 7.98 4.75
C GLU A 923 -33.15 8.54 3.76
N LYS A 924 -34.45 8.39 4.01
CA LYS A 924 -35.52 8.91 3.13
C LYS A 924 -35.72 10.43 3.26
N VAL A 925 -35.26 11.03 4.37
CA VAL A 925 -35.31 12.48 4.59
C VAL A 925 -34.09 13.18 4.01
N LEU A 926 -32.93 12.51 4.04
CA LEU A 926 -31.67 13.04 3.53
C LEU A 926 -31.80 13.45 2.06
N HIS A 927 -31.29 14.64 1.74
CA HIS A 927 -31.11 15.06 0.35
C HIS A 927 -30.08 14.16 -0.35
N ASP A 928 -30.29 13.81 -1.62
CA ASP A 928 -29.47 12.80 -2.31
C ASP A 928 -27.97 13.14 -2.34
N ARG A 929 -27.64 14.44 -2.39
CA ARG A 929 -26.25 14.93 -2.28
C ARG A 929 -25.56 14.65 -0.92
N LEU A 930 -26.29 14.24 0.12
CA LEU A 930 -25.72 13.75 1.38
C LEU A 930 -25.38 12.25 1.35
N ARG A 931 -25.61 11.56 0.23
CA ARG A 931 -25.22 10.14 0.05
C ARG A 931 -23.89 9.95 -0.69
N GLY A 932 -23.22 11.05 -1.03
CA GLY A 932 -21.93 11.05 -1.72
C GLY A 932 -20.73 10.83 -0.79
N PRO A 933 -19.53 10.61 -1.35
CA PRO A 933 -18.33 10.26 -0.58
C PRO A 933 -17.88 11.40 0.36
N VAL A 934 -18.11 12.67 -0.01
CA VAL A 934 -17.84 13.83 0.86
C VAL A 934 -18.67 13.80 2.14
N ALA A 935 -19.99 13.59 1.99
CA ALA A 935 -20.90 13.49 3.13
C ALA A 935 -20.58 12.26 4.00
N ALA A 936 -20.21 11.13 3.39
CA ALA A 936 -19.80 9.93 4.12
C ALA A 936 -18.54 10.16 4.97
N ILE A 937 -17.53 10.88 4.45
CA ILE A 937 -16.34 11.25 5.22
C ILE A 937 -16.72 12.13 6.41
N LEU A 938 -17.50 13.20 6.18
CA LEU A 938 -17.91 14.10 7.26
C LEU A 938 -18.78 13.39 8.33
N THR A 939 -19.64 12.46 7.91
CA THR A 939 -20.43 11.61 8.81
C THR A 939 -19.53 10.72 9.67
N LEU A 940 -18.53 10.08 9.06
CA LEU A 940 -17.54 9.26 9.75
C LEU A 940 -16.76 10.08 10.78
N LEU A 941 -16.33 11.30 10.42
CA LEU A 941 -15.66 12.21 11.35
C LEU A 941 -16.57 12.62 12.51
N ALA A 942 -17.84 12.91 12.24
CA ALA A 942 -18.80 13.28 13.27
C ALA A 942 -19.05 12.15 14.30
N ARG A 943 -18.91 10.89 13.88
CA ARG A 943 -19.12 9.69 14.72
C ARG A 943 -17.86 9.28 15.48
N GLU A 944 -16.72 9.22 14.80
CA GLU A 944 -15.51 8.59 15.34
C GLU A 944 -14.44 9.59 15.79
N ALA A 945 -14.52 10.84 15.34
CA ALA A 945 -13.64 11.94 15.76
C ALA A 945 -14.40 13.05 16.51
N SER A 946 -15.53 12.71 17.14
CA SER A 946 -16.38 13.68 17.85
C SER A 946 -15.60 14.50 18.88
N ALA A 947 -14.65 13.88 19.59
CA ALA A 947 -13.80 14.51 20.59
C ALA A 947 -12.98 15.71 20.08
N ILE A 948 -12.69 15.79 18.77
CA ILE A 948 -12.01 16.95 18.18
C ILE A 948 -12.93 18.17 18.13
N PHE A 949 -14.23 17.93 17.97
CA PHE A 949 -15.24 18.94 17.69
C PHE A 949 -16.12 19.28 18.89
N VAL A 950 -16.06 18.49 19.97
CA VAL A 950 -16.80 18.71 21.23
C VAL A 950 -16.08 19.77 22.08
N GLN A 951 -16.86 20.67 22.68
CA GLN A 951 -16.44 21.73 23.59
C GLN A 951 -17.14 21.57 24.94
N GLN A 952 -16.50 22.04 26.02
CA GLN A 952 -17.17 22.08 27.32
C GLN A 952 -18.18 23.23 27.34
N PRO A 953 -19.32 23.12 28.05
CA PRO A 953 -20.29 24.22 28.15
C PRO A 953 -19.67 25.55 28.60
N LYS A 954 -18.63 25.49 29.45
CA LYS A 954 -17.88 26.67 29.90
C LYS A 954 -17.16 27.41 28.77
N ASP A 955 -16.61 26.68 27.79
CA ASP A 955 -15.91 27.26 26.64
C ASP A 955 -16.86 28.04 25.73
N LEU A 956 -18.14 27.70 25.80
CA LEU A 956 -19.25 28.37 25.10
C LEU A 956 -19.87 29.50 25.92
N GLY A 957 -19.29 29.85 27.09
CA GLY A 957 -19.84 30.86 27.99
C GLY A 957 -21.09 30.42 28.77
N LEU A 958 -21.40 29.11 28.79
CA LEU A 958 -22.59 28.56 29.45
C LEU A 958 -22.23 27.97 30.83
N ASN A 959 -23.08 28.24 31.83
CA ASN A 959 -22.97 27.68 33.16
C ASN A 959 -23.99 26.53 33.36
N PRO A 960 -23.55 25.25 33.42
CA PRO A 960 -24.46 24.11 33.54
C PRO A 960 -25.40 24.15 34.75
N LYS A 961 -25.05 24.81 35.85
CA LYS A 961 -25.92 24.90 37.03
C LYS A 961 -27.03 25.95 36.89
N LYS A 962 -26.84 26.96 36.03
CA LYS A 962 -27.73 28.12 35.88
C LYS A 962 -28.53 28.06 34.58
N ASP A 963 -27.85 27.69 33.50
CA ASP A 963 -28.36 27.84 32.15
C ASP A 963 -28.92 26.53 31.59
N GLU A 964 -28.60 25.38 32.18
CA GLU A 964 -29.15 24.08 31.76
C GLU A 964 -30.57 23.89 32.30
N VAL A 965 -31.49 23.56 31.40
CA VAL A 965 -32.89 23.26 31.71
C VAL A 965 -33.03 21.75 31.81
N ASP A 966 -33.58 21.26 32.93
CA ASP A 966 -33.92 19.85 33.06
C ASP A 966 -35.06 19.50 32.10
N VAL A 967 -34.69 18.88 30.98
CA VAL A 967 -35.63 18.50 29.92
C VAL A 967 -36.63 17.47 30.44
N GLN A 968 -36.29 16.57 31.36
CA GLN A 968 -37.21 15.50 31.76
C GLN A 968 -38.32 16.04 32.68
N SER A 969 -37.96 16.79 33.72
CA SER A 969 -38.91 17.27 34.73
C SER A 969 -39.64 18.57 34.36
N SER A 970 -39.13 19.36 33.41
CA SER A 970 -39.73 20.65 33.05
C SER A 970 -41.09 20.52 32.35
N MET A 971 -42.04 21.35 32.78
CA MET A 971 -43.41 21.46 32.25
C MET A 971 -43.59 22.66 31.31
N LEU A 972 -42.51 23.38 30.96
CA LEU A 972 -42.55 24.53 30.07
C LEU A 972 -43.06 24.14 28.68
N PHE A 973 -43.92 24.98 28.08
CA PHE A 973 -44.57 24.69 26.79
C PHE A 973 -43.56 24.36 25.68
N PHE A 974 -42.51 25.18 25.53
CA PHE A 974 -41.43 24.93 24.57
C PHE A 974 -40.72 23.59 24.81
N VAL A 975 -40.47 23.23 26.08
CA VAL A 975 -39.81 21.96 26.44
C VAL A 975 -40.70 20.76 26.11
N ASN A 976 -42.03 20.88 26.26
CA ASN A 976 -42.96 19.84 25.84
C ASN A 976 -42.98 19.66 24.31
N MET A 977 -42.86 20.75 23.54
CA MET A 977 -42.70 20.66 22.08
C MET A 977 -41.36 20.01 21.71
N LEU A 978 -40.28 20.34 22.43
CA LEU A 978 -38.96 19.71 22.27
C LEU A 978 -39.01 18.21 22.57
N LYS A 979 -39.64 17.78 23.66
CA LYS A 979 -39.83 16.35 24.00
C LYS A 979 -40.52 15.58 22.88
N TYR A 980 -41.60 16.15 22.33
CA TYR A 980 -42.32 15.53 21.22
C TYR A 980 -41.44 15.39 19.99
N VAL A 981 -40.71 16.44 19.59
CA VAL A 981 -39.82 16.39 18.43
C VAL A 981 -38.66 15.43 18.66
N ALA A 982 -38.02 15.46 19.84
CA ALA A 982 -36.92 14.57 20.19
C ALA A 982 -37.33 13.10 20.13
N ARG A 983 -38.52 12.76 20.68
CA ARG A 983 -39.09 11.42 20.58
C ARG A 983 -39.35 11.02 19.12
N THR A 984 -39.94 11.92 18.33
CA THR A 984 -40.28 11.65 16.92
C THR A 984 -39.04 11.48 16.06
N LEU A 985 -37.96 12.20 16.35
CA LEU A 985 -36.69 12.11 15.63
C LEU A 985 -35.76 11.01 16.14
N GLY A 986 -36.14 10.29 17.21
CA GLY A 986 -35.36 9.16 17.74
C GLY A 986 -34.17 9.54 18.62
N PHE A 987 -34.20 10.70 19.29
CA PHE A 987 -33.13 11.13 20.21
C PHE A 987 -33.44 10.71 21.65
N PRO A 988 -32.64 9.80 22.27
CA PRO A 988 -32.93 9.25 23.59
C PRO A 988 -32.64 10.22 24.75
N SER A 989 -31.63 11.09 24.61
CA SER A 989 -31.29 12.11 25.59
C SER A 989 -30.74 13.36 24.89
N LEU A 990 -31.09 14.54 25.41
CA LEU A 990 -30.71 15.83 24.84
C LEU A 990 -30.55 16.85 25.97
N ARG A 991 -29.47 17.63 25.92
CA ARG A 991 -29.26 18.77 26.84
C ARG A 991 -29.91 20.03 26.26
N LEU A 992 -30.54 20.83 27.10
CA LEU A 992 -31.12 22.11 26.68
C LEU A 992 -30.52 23.22 27.54
N PHE A 993 -29.95 24.23 26.91
CA PHE A 993 -29.44 25.42 27.57
C PHE A 993 -30.32 26.63 27.21
N ARG A 994 -30.50 27.53 28.17
CA ARG A 994 -31.23 28.78 28.03
C ARG A 994 -30.26 29.95 28.17
N SER A 995 -30.27 30.89 27.22
CA SER A 995 -29.45 32.11 27.29
C SER A 995 -30.24 33.35 26.86
N GLY A 996 -30.03 34.47 27.57
CA GLY A 996 -30.57 35.78 27.21
C GLY A 996 -29.90 36.41 25.98
N GLU A 997 -28.68 35.99 25.64
CA GLU A 997 -27.89 36.57 24.54
C GLU A 997 -28.20 35.94 23.17
N ALA A 998 -28.82 34.75 23.15
CA ALA A 998 -29.10 33.99 21.92
C ALA A 998 -30.31 34.50 21.10
N GLY A 999 -31.01 35.54 21.57
CA GLY A 999 -32.17 36.14 20.88
C GLY A 999 -33.35 35.17 20.71
N GLY A 1000 -33.97 35.14 19.53
CA GLY A 1000 -35.08 34.21 19.20
C GLY A 1000 -34.67 32.95 18.44
N ARG A 1001 -33.40 32.53 18.53
CA ARG A 1001 -32.83 31.43 17.74
C ARG A 1001 -32.68 30.16 18.58
N LEU A 1002 -32.72 29.03 17.89
CA LEU A 1002 -32.41 27.71 18.43
C LEU A 1002 -31.17 27.18 17.70
N GLN A 1003 -30.11 26.84 18.46
CA GLN A 1003 -28.82 26.47 17.89
C GLN A 1003 -28.34 25.12 18.41
N ALA A 1004 -27.84 24.26 17.52
CA ALA A 1004 -27.13 23.04 17.89
C ALA A 1004 -25.75 23.38 18.47
N LEU A 1005 -25.41 22.77 19.62
CA LEU A 1005 -24.15 23.00 20.31
C LEU A 1005 -23.18 21.83 20.12
N PRO A 1006 -21.86 22.11 20.04
CA PRO A 1006 -20.82 21.09 20.03
C PRO A 1006 -20.59 20.50 21.43
N VAL A 1007 -21.60 19.97 22.11
CA VAL A 1007 -21.47 19.39 23.46
C VAL A 1007 -21.84 17.89 23.47
N GLU A 1008 -21.38 17.17 24.48
CA GLU A 1008 -21.66 15.74 24.66
C GLU A 1008 -22.23 15.47 26.07
N PRO A 1009 -23.38 14.77 26.22
CA PRO A 1009 -24.37 14.42 25.19
C PRO A 1009 -24.87 15.64 24.39
N SER A 1010 -25.33 15.41 23.16
CA SER A 1010 -25.81 16.45 22.22
C SER A 1010 -26.74 17.46 22.91
N GLY A 1011 -26.57 18.74 22.58
CA GLY A 1011 -27.33 19.82 23.22
C GLY A 1011 -27.78 20.92 22.28
N LEU A 1012 -28.82 21.64 22.71
CA LEU A 1012 -29.34 22.83 22.04
C LEU A 1012 -29.25 24.06 22.94
N LEU A 1013 -28.99 25.22 22.36
CA LEU A 1013 -29.13 26.52 23.00
C LEU A 1013 -30.41 27.19 22.50
N ALA A 1014 -31.35 27.45 23.39
CA ALA A 1014 -32.58 28.18 23.12
C ALA A 1014 -32.51 29.59 23.72
N GLY A 1015 -32.75 30.60 22.90
CA GLY A 1015 -32.91 31.96 23.38
C GLY A 1015 -34.26 32.20 24.07
N GLU A 1016 -34.33 33.21 24.95
CA GLU A 1016 -35.52 33.44 25.80
C GLU A 1016 -36.84 33.66 25.04
N GLU A 1017 -36.78 34.25 23.85
CA GLU A 1017 -37.95 34.53 23.01
C GLU A 1017 -38.66 33.27 22.48
N LEU A 1018 -38.01 32.09 22.55
CA LEU A 1018 -38.62 30.81 22.18
C LEU A 1018 -39.49 30.20 23.29
N PHE A 1019 -39.34 30.67 24.53
CA PHE A 1019 -40.13 30.22 25.67
C PHE A 1019 -41.46 30.99 25.82
N LYS A 1020 -41.68 32.05 25.02
CA LYS A 1020 -42.98 32.71 24.88
C LYS A 1020 -43.95 31.84 24.07
N GLU A 1021 -45.25 32.04 24.25
CA GLU A 1021 -46.27 31.29 23.52
C GLU A 1021 -46.16 31.51 21.99
N ARG A 1022 -46.07 30.41 21.24
CA ARG A 1022 -46.02 30.38 19.78
C ARG A 1022 -46.85 29.19 19.24
N PRO A 1023 -47.31 29.24 17.98
CA PRO A 1023 -48.02 28.11 17.37
C PRO A 1023 -47.20 26.82 17.41
N LYS A 1024 -47.82 25.71 17.83
CA LYS A 1024 -47.15 24.41 18.01
C LYS A 1024 -46.39 23.93 16.76
N LYS A 1025 -46.97 24.09 15.56
CA LYS A 1025 -46.37 23.63 14.29
C LYS A 1025 -45.16 24.46 13.86
N GLU A 1026 -45.15 25.76 14.18
CA GLU A 1026 -43.98 26.63 13.94
C GLU A 1026 -42.82 26.22 14.85
N LEU A 1027 -43.12 25.93 16.14
CA LEU A 1027 -42.11 25.39 17.06
C LEU A 1027 -41.59 24.01 16.64
N TRP A 1028 -42.46 23.10 16.18
CA TRP A 1028 -42.01 21.80 15.66
C TRP A 1028 -41.11 21.94 14.45
N PHE A 1029 -41.40 22.87 13.54
CA PHE A 1029 -40.52 23.18 12.40
C PHE A 1029 -39.14 23.66 12.90
N THR A 1030 -39.11 24.69 13.75
CA THR A 1030 -37.86 25.28 14.25
C THR A 1030 -37.02 24.27 15.04
N ILE A 1031 -37.66 23.51 15.94
CA ILE A 1031 -36.99 22.48 16.74
C ILE A 1031 -36.49 21.35 15.85
N GLY A 1032 -37.33 20.87 14.94
CA GLY A 1032 -36.99 19.81 14.00
C GLY A 1032 -35.76 20.15 13.15
N LYS A 1033 -35.76 21.36 12.58
CA LYS A 1033 -34.64 21.89 11.80
C LYS A 1033 -33.35 21.95 12.63
N ALA A 1034 -33.40 22.47 13.85
CA ALA A 1034 -32.24 22.55 14.72
C ALA A 1034 -31.71 21.16 15.13
N MET A 1035 -32.61 20.22 15.44
CA MET A 1035 -32.26 18.86 15.82
C MET A 1035 -31.74 18.01 14.65
N ALA A 1036 -32.10 18.34 13.41
CA ALA A 1036 -31.50 17.71 12.23
C ALA A 1036 -29.97 17.89 12.21
N PHE A 1037 -29.43 19.02 12.69
CA PHE A 1037 -27.99 19.25 12.82
C PHE A 1037 -27.34 18.53 14.00
N LEU A 1038 -28.08 17.73 14.77
CA LEU A 1038 -27.49 16.84 15.79
C LEU A 1038 -27.16 15.46 15.23
N ARG A 1039 -27.72 15.12 14.06
CA ARG A 1039 -27.45 13.88 13.32
C ARG A 1039 -26.02 13.88 12.77
N PRO A 1040 -25.28 12.77 12.84
CA PRO A 1040 -23.89 12.73 12.38
C PRO A 1040 -23.70 13.18 10.92
N GLU A 1041 -24.68 12.94 10.07
CA GLU A 1041 -24.68 13.29 8.65
C GLU A 1041 -24.63 14.81 8.40
N LEU A 1042 -25.22 15.59 9.32
CA LEU A 1042 -25.31 17.06 9.22
C LEU A 1042 -24.49 17.78 10.31
N LYS A 1043 -24.03 17.06 11.35
CA LYS A 1043 -23.49 17.64 12.58
C LYS A 1043 -22.42 18.68 12.31
N LEU A 1044 -21.43 18.35 11.49
CA LEU A 1044 -20.30 19.23 11.22
C LEU A 1044 -20.69 20.49 10.41
N ALA A 1045 -21.77 20.44 9.62
CA ALA A 1045 -22.23 21.60 8.85
C ALA A 1045 -22.56 22.81 9.73
N ARG A 1046 -22.97 22.59 10.99
CA ARG A 1046 -23.40 23.65 11.91
C ARG A 1046 -22.35 24.07 12.94
N LEU A 1047 -21.32 23.25 13.14
CA LEU A 1047 -20.32 23.49 14.20
C LEU A 1047 -19.21 24.45 13.79
N MET A 1048 -18.98 24.65 12.49
CA MET A 1048 -17.87 25.47 11.99
C MET A 1048 -18.21 26.15 10.66
N PRO A 1049 -17.57 27.28 10.34
CA PRO A 1049 -17.75 27.96 9.06
C PRO A 1049 -17.20 27.12 7.89
N HIS A 1050 -17.66 27.44 6.67
CA HIS A 1050 -17.31 26.74 5.43
C HIS A 1050 -15.81 26.47 5.29
N ASP A 1051 -14.96 27.49 5.46
CA ASP A 1051 -13.52 27.37 5.21
C ASP A 1051 -12.82 26.43 6.22
N GLN A 1052 -13.32 26.39 7.46
CA GLN A 1052 -12.83 25.45 8.47
C GLN A 1052 -13.31 24.03 8.20
N LEU A 1053 -14.57 23.87 7.77
CA LEU A 1053 -15.12 22.58 7.39
C LEU A 1053 -14.39 22.00 6.17
N GLU A 1054 -14.05 22.85 5.22
CA GLU A 1054 -13.27 22.50 4.04
C GLU A 1054 -11.85 22.05 4.43
N ALA A 1055 -11.17 22.76 5.33
CA ALA A 1055 -9.88 22.33 5.85
C ALA A 1055 -9.95 20.97 6.61
N VAL A 1056 -11.01 20.74 7.39
CA VAL A 1056 -11.25 19.46 8.09
C VAL A 1056 -11.48 18.31 7.10
N PHE A 1057 -12.31 18.54 6.08
CA PHE A 1057 -12.56 17.56 5.03
C PHE A 1057 -11.28 17.21 4.27
N GLN A 1058 -10.53 18.21 3.81
CA GLN A 1058 -9.29 18.00 3.05
C GLN A 1058 -8.20 17.34 3.90
N ALA A 1059 -8.13 17.63 5.21
CA ALA A 1059 -7.26 16.93 6.15
C ALA A 1059 -7.61 15.44 6.26
N ALA A 1060 -8.89 15.09 6.34
CA ALA A 1060 -9.33 13.69 6.38
C ALA A 1060 -9.12 12.96 5.04
N ALA A 1061 -9.41 13.62 3.91
CA ALA A 1061 -9.20 13.03 2.59
C ALA A 1061 -7.71 12.78 2.29
N SER A 1062 -6.84 13.73 2.64
CA SER A 1062 -5.38 13.60 2.51
C SER A 1062 -4.75 12.64 3.53
N LEU A 1063 -5.45 12.30 4.61
CA LEU A 1063 -5.08 11.21 5.52
C LEU A 1063 -5.42 9.84 4.91
N GLY A 1064 -6.55 9.73 4.21
CA GLY A 1064 -6.98 8.50 3.55
C GLY A 1064 -6.21 8.16 2.27
N THR A 1065 -5.78 9.17 1.49
CA THR A 1065 -4.97 8.95 0.28
C THR A 1065 -4.01 10.11 -0.01
N SER A 1066 -2.80 9.76 -0.46
CA SER A 1066 -1.80 10.74 -0.94
C SER A 1066 -2.15 11.35 -2.30
N ARG A 1067 -3.15 10.82 -3.01
CA ARG A 1067 -3.60 11.35 -4.32
C ARG A 1067 -4.50 12.58 -4.18
N PHE A 1068 -5.00 12.86 -2.98
CA PHE A 1068 -5.94 13.97 -2.77
C PHE A 1068 -5.18 15.30 -2.74
N VAL A 1069 -5.58 16.23 -3.62
CA VAL A 1069 -4.96 17.55 -3.74
C VAL A 1069 -5.55 18.50 -2.71
N VAL A 1070 -4.69 19.06 -1.85
CA VAL A 1070 -5.07 20.04 -0.82
C VAL A 1070 -5.04 21.44 -1.42
N SER A 1071 -6.15 22.18 -1.31
CA SER A 1071 -6.31 23.56 -1.75
C SER A 1071 -6.56 24.56 -0.62
N ALA A 1072 -6.97 24.08 0.56
CA ALA A 1072 -7.09 24.89 1.78
C ALA A 1072 -5.71 25.18 2.39
N ASP A 1073 -5.64 26.08 3.39
CA ASP A 1073 -4.38 26.46 4.06
C ASP A 1073 -3.59 25.21 4.50
N PRO A 1074 -2.42 24.94 3.87
CA PRO A 1074 -1.66 23.72 4.12
C PRO A 1074 -1.22 23.56 5.57
N HIS A 1075 -0.95 24.66 6.29
CA HIS A 1075 -0.52 24.60 7.69
C HIS A 1075 -1.67 24.15 8.60
N LEU A 1076 -2.86 24.68 8.36
CA LEU A 1076 -4.07 24.30 9.09
C LEU A 1076 -4.46 22.85 8.78
N VAL A 1077 -4.39 22.44 7.51
CA VAL A 1077 -4.70 21.08 7.07
C VAL A 1077 -3.75 20.06 7.71
N GLU A 1078 -2.45 20.32 7.73
CA GLU A 1078 -1.46 19.42 8.33
C GLU A 1078 -1.65 19.30 9.86
N LYS A 1079 -1.95 20.42 10.53
CA LYS A 1079 -2.25 20.42 11.97
C LYS A 1079 -3.50 19.59 12.29
N LEU A 1080 -4.56 19.73 11.49
CA LEU A 1080 -5.80 18.97 11.62
C LEU A 1080 -5.60 17.50 11.28
N LYS A 1081 -4.81 17.19 10.24
CA LYS A 1081 -4.47 15.83 9.83
C LYS A 1081 -3.79 15.05 10.95
N ARG A 1082 -2.80 15.64 11.63
CA ARG A 1082 -2.13 15.03 12.79
C ARG A 1082 -3.09 14.80 13.97
N ARG A 1083 -4.04 15.70 14.19
CA ARG A 1083 -5.08 15.54 15.22
C ARG A 1083 -6.05 14.41 14.88
N LEU A 1084 -6.49 14.33 13.62
CA LEU A 1084 -7.35 13.27 13.11
C LEU A 1084 -6.66 11.90 13.16
N GLU A 1085 -5.37 11.85 12.81
CA GLU A 1085 -4.55 10.64 12.91
C GLU A 1085 -4.47 10.07 14.32
N LYS A 1086 -4.34 10.94 15.34
CA LYS A 1086 -4.27 10.53 16.75
C LYS A 1086 -5.61 10.08 17.33
N THR A 1087 -6.72 10.50 16.74
CA THR A 1087 -8.07 10.32 17.32
C THR A 1087 -8.85 9.23 16.60
N LEU A 1088 -8.68 9.07 15.28
CA LEU A 1088 -9.37 8.05 14.51
C LEU A 1088 -8.76 6.66 14.74
N PRO A 1089 -9.59 5.61 14.97
CA PRO A 1089 -9.12 4.23 15.03
C PRO A 1089 -8.37 3.82 13.77
N GLU A 1090 -7.36 2.96 13.92
CA GLU A 1090 -6.50 2.54 12.81
C GLU A 1090 -7.28 1.83 11.68
N ALA A 1091 -8.25 0.98 12.04
CA ALA A 1091 -9.12 0.31 11.08
C ALA A 1091 -9.90 1.31 10.20
N THR A 1092 -10.43 2.37 10.82
CA THR A 1092 -11.17 3.43 10.13
C THR A 1092 -10.26 4.22 9.19
N ARG A 1093 -9.03 4.54 9.61
CA ARG A 1093 -8.05 5.27 8.78
C ARG A 1093 -7.63 4.47 7.56
N THR A 1094 -7.35 3.18 7.74
CA THR A 1094 -6.73 2.33 6.71
C THR A 1094 -7.74 1.69 5.75
N GLN A 1095 -9.01 1.54 6.15
CA GLN A 1095 -10.06 0.92 5.33
C GLN A 1095 -11.11 1.94 4.88
N SER A 1096 -11.97 2.38 5.79
CA SER A 1096 -13.14 3.22 5.47
C SER A 1096 -12.74 4.58 4.90
N LEU A 1097 -11.86 5.30 5.59
CA LEU A 1097 -11.41 6.63 5.16
C LEU A 1097 -10.60 6.57 3.86
N LYS A 1098 -9.77 5.53 3.69
CA LYS A 1098 -8.99 5.31 2.46
C LYS A 1098 -9.87 5.06 1.23
N LEU A 1099 -10.91 4.22 1.36
CA LEU A 1099 -11.85 3.94 0.28
C LEU A 1099 -12.66 5.18 -0.10
N LEU A 1100 -13.20 5.88 0.89
CA LEU A 1100 -13.98 7.10 0.65
C LEU A 1100 -13.13 8.22 0.05
N ALA A 1101 -11.88 8.39 0.52
CA ALA A 1101 -10.98 9.40 -0.02
C ALA A 1101 -10.58 9.12 -1.48
N ARG A 1102 -10.45 7.84 -1.88
CA ARG A 1102 -10.25 7.46 -3.29
C ARG A 1102 -11.47 7.77 -4.14
N ALA A 1103 -12.67 7.42 -3.67
CA ALA A 1103 -13.90 7.74 -4.37
C ALA A 1103 -14.08 9.26 -4.59
N CYS A 1104 -13.62 10.08 -3.64
CA CYS A 1104 -13.56 11.54 -3.83
C CYS A 1104 -12.58 11.96 -4.93
N CYS A 1105 -11.44 11.27 -5.10
CA CYS A 1105 -10.48 11.57 -6.18
C CYS A 1105 -11.03 11.27 -7.58
N ASP A 1106 -11.84 10.22 -7.71
CA ASP A 1106 -12.39 9.79 -9.00
C ASP A 1106 -13.57 10.67 -9.47
N ALA A 1107 -14.21 11.40 -8.55
CA ALA A 1107 -15.44 12.17 -8.78
C ALA A 1107 -15.29 13.70 -8.62
N GLN A 1108 -14.05 14.23 -8.53
CA GLN A 1108 -13.80 15.62 -8.09
C GLN A 1108 -14.57 16.68 -8.87
N HIS A 1109 -15.33 17.52 -8.15
CA HIS A 1109 -15.83 18.80 -8.66
C HIS A 1109 -15.47 19.97 -7.73
N PRO A 1110 -15.15 21.16 -8.27
CA PRO A 1110 -14.99 22.37 -7.48
C PRO A 1110 -16.28 22.67 -6.67
N GLY A 1111 -16.20 22.69 -5.34
CA GLY A 1111 -17.31 23.07 -4.46
C GLY A 1111 -18.12 21.94 -3.81
N ASP A 1112 -17.57 20.73 -3.69
CA ASP A 1112 -18.30 19.60 -3.09
C ASP A 1112 -18.70 19.82 -1.61
N VAL A 1113 -17.85 20.48 -0.80
CA VAL A 1113 -18.21 20.87 0.58
C VAL A 1113 -19.37 21.86 0.58
N ARG A 1114 -19.42 22.73 -0.43
CA ARG A 1114 -20.52 23.69 -0.61
C ARG A 1114 -21.83 22.97 -0.95
N ALA A 1115 -21.78 21.98 -1.84
CA ALA A 1115 -22.93 21.14 -2.18
C ALA A 1115 -23.41 20.33 -0.96
N TYR A 1116 -22.50 19.87 -0.10
CA TYR A 1116 -22.82 19.24 1.19
C TYR A 1116 -23.57 20.21 2.11
N LEU A 1117 -23.09 21.45 2.29
CA LEU A 1117 -23.76 22.46 3.12
C LEU A 1117 -25.15 22.83 2.59
N ASP A 1118 -25.27 22.98 1.27
CA ASP A 1118 -26.56 23.23 0.61
C ASP A 1118 -27.53 22.07 0.86
N ALA A 1119 -27.07 20.83 0.72
CA ALA A 1119 -27.87 19.63 0.98
C ALA A 1119 -28.24 19.45 2.47
N ALA A 1120 -27.35 19.84 3.39
CA ALA A 1120 -27.62 19.84 4.82
C ALA A 1120 -28.72 20.86 5.19
N GLU A 1121 -28.67 22.07 4.61
CA GLU A 1121 -29.72 23.08 4.78
C GLU A 1121 -31.06 22.57 4.22
N LEU A 1122 -31.09 22.02 3.01
CA LEU A 1122 -32.30 21.44 2.40
C LEU A 1122 -32.88 20.31 3.27
N THR A 1123 -32.04 19.39 3.71
CA THR A 1123 -32.44 18.28 4.59
C THR A 1123 -33.02 18.79 5.91
N SER A 1124 -32.43 19.82 6.51
CA SER A 1124 -32.96 20.41 7.73
C SER A 1124 -34.36 21.03 7.53
N ASN A 1125 -34.62 21.63 6.36
CA ASN A 1125 -35.94 22.14 5.99
C ASN A 1125 -36.93 20.99 5.74
N ARG A 1126 -36.49 19.88 5.13
CA ARG A 1126 -37.31 18.66 4.95
C ARG A 1126 -37.74 18.07 6.30
N VAL A 1127 -36.83 17.99 7.28
CA VAL A 1127 -37.13 17.54 8.65
C VAL A 1127 -38.16 18.46 9.32
N GLY A 1128 -37.93 19.77 9.29
CA GLY A 1128 -38.88 20.74 9.84
C GLY A 1128 -40.27 20.63 9.18
N THR A 1129 -40.31 20.47 7.86
CA THR A 1129 -41.54 20.31 7.07
C THR A 1129 -42.29 19.03 7.42
N LEU A 1130 -41.57 17.91 7.55
CA LEU A 1130 -42.14 16.62 7.95
C LEU A 1130 -42.81 16.69 9.33
N LEU A 1131 -42.16 17.35 10.29
CA LEU A 1131 -42.68 17.49 11.66
C LEU A 1131 -43.83 18.49 11.77
N ALA A 1132 -43.79 19.59 11.02
CA ALA A 1132 -44.89 20.54 10.97
C ALA A 1132 -46.15 19.93 10.34
N GLY A 1133 -45.97 19.08 9.32
CA GLY A 1133 -47.05 18.41 8.61
C GLY A 1133 -48.00 19.36 7.87
N ASP A 1134 -47.63 20.63 7.74
CA ASP A 1134 -48.42 21.70 7.15
C ASP A 1134 -47.52 22.56 6.25
N LEU A 1135 -47.73 22.48 4.93
CA LEU A 1135 -46.82 23.10 3.97
C LEU A 1135 -46.98 24.64 3.90
N ASP A 1136 -48.10 25.20 4.37
CA ASP A 1136 -48.23 26.65 4.55
C ASP A 1136 -47.29 27.16 5.64
N VAL A 1137 -47.25 26.44 6.78
CA VAL A 1137 -46.33 26.75 7.89
C VAL A 1137 -44.89 26.57 7.41
N ALA A 1138 -44.58 25.47 6.72
CA ALA A 1138 -43.23 25.23 6.20
C ALA A 1138 -42.78 26.34 5.24
N ARG A 1139 -43.65 26.78 4.32
CA ARG A 1139 -43.36 27.92 3.43
C ARG A 1139 -43.07 29.18 4.24
N ARG A 1140 -43.98 29.61 5.13
CA ARG A 1140 -43.79 30.83 5.93
C ARG A 1140 -42.48 30.80 6.72
N MET A 1141 -42.14 29.66 7.31
CA MET A 1141 -40.90 29.48 8.06
C MET A 1141 -39.65 29.56 7.16
N VAL A 1142 -39.63 28.88 6.01
CA VAL A 1142 -38.50 28.90 5.07
C VAL A 1142 -38.29 30.30 4.46
N VAL A 1143 -39.37 31.02 4.16
CA VAL A 1143 -39.32 32.38 3.60
C VAL A 1143 -38.84 33.39 4.64
N ALA A 1144 -39.34 33.30 5.88
CA ALA A 1144 -38.95 34.21 6.96
C ALA A 1144 -37.49 34.01 7.43
N GLU A 1145 -36.90 32.83 7.20
CA GLU A 1145 -35.58 32.46 7.69
C GLU A 1145 -34.48 32.59 6.62
N LYS A 1146 -33.39 33.30 6.97
CA LYS A 1146 -32.15 33.29 6.19
C LYS A 1146 -31.42 31.95 6.39
N PRO A 1147 -30.98 31.26 5.32
CA PRO A 1147 -30.24 30.01 5.43
C PRO A 1147 -29.02 30.17 6.35
N THR A 1148 -28.75 29.15 7.15
CA THR A 1148 -27.79 29.28 8.27
C THR A 1148 -26.42 28.69 7.97
N VAL A 1149 -26.37 27.67 7.12
CA VAL A 1149 -25.11 27.01 6.68
C VAL A 1149 -24.88 27.16 5.17
N SER A 1150 -25.89 27.62 4.45
CA SER A 1150 -25.92 27.74 2.99
C SER A 1150 -26.20 29.20 2.53
N LYS A 1151 -26.16 29.44 1.23
CA LYS A 1151 -26.55 30.69 0.53
C LYS A 1151 -27.63 30.40 -0.53
N LEU A 1152 -28.32 29.26 -0.42
CA LEU A 1152 -29.42 28.89 -1.32
C LEU A 1152 -30.51 29.96 -1.29
N LYS A 1153 -31.03 30.28 -2.49
CA LYS A 1153 -32.16 31.19 -2.64
C LYS A 1153 -33.43 30.53 -2.08
N GLU A 1154 -34.42 31.36 -1.75
CA GLU A 1154 -35.74 30.91 -1.32
C GLU A 1154 -36.37 29.94 -2.32
N GLU A 1155 -36.39 30.29 -3.60
CA GLU A 1155 -36.99 29.50 -4.68
C GLU A 1155 -36.43 28.08 -4.73
N THR A 1156 -35.10 27.92 -4.63
CA THR A 1156 -34.45 26.60 -4.66
C THR A 1156 -34.84 25.76 -3.45
N ARG A 1157 -34.97 26.37 -2.26
CA ARG A 1157 -35.41 25.67 -1.04
C ARG A 1157 -36.86 25.23 -1.14
N LEU A 1158 -37.74 26.06 -1.71
CA LEU A 1158 -39.14 25.71 -1.93
C LEU A 1158 -39.29 24.63 -3.01
N GLN A 1159 -38.51 24.70 -4.09
CA GLN A 1159 -38.51 23.70 -5.15
C GLN A 1159 -38.07 22.32 -4.63
N ASP A 1160 -37.03 22.27 -3.78
CA ASP A 1160 -36.64 21.03 -3.11
C ASP A 1160 -37.78 20.45 -2.25
N LEU A 1161 -38.50 21.30 -1.51
CA LEU A 1161 -39.66 20.84 -0.74
C LEU A 1161 -40.79 20.33 -1.62
N VAL A 1162 -41.01 20.89 -2.81
CA VAL A 1162 -41.97 20.35 -3.79
C VAL A 1162 -41.55 18.94 -4.23
N LEU A 1163 -40.28 18.75 -4.58
CA LEU A 1163 -39.73 17.43 -4.96
C LEU A 1163 -39.87 16.42 -3.81
N PHE A 1164 -39.48 16.82 -2.61
CA PHE A 1164 -39.56 15.98 -1.43
C PHE A 1164 -41.01 15.61 -1.11
N CYS A 1165 -41.92 16.58 -1.01
CA CYS A 1165 -43.29 16.34 -0.57
C CYS A 1165 -44.15 15.58 -1.60
N THR A 1166 -43.69 15.46 -2.85
CA THR A 1166 -44.34 14.67 -3.91
C THR A 1166 -43.65 13.32 -4.18
N SER A 1167 -42.57 13.03 -3.43
CA SER A 1167 -41.81 11.78 -3.55
C SER A 1167 -42.44 10.61 -2.78
N GLU A 1168 -42.12 9.38 -3.19
CA GLU A 1168 -42.45 8.18 -2.42
C GLU A 1168 -41.76 8.14 -1.06
N GLY A 1169 -40.57 8.73 -0.97
CA GLY A 1169 -39.82 8.81 0.29
C GLY A 1169 -40.62 9.53 1.37
N TYR A 1170 -41.23 10.67 1.03
CA TYR A 1170 -42.07 11.44 1.95
C TYR A 1170 -43.37 10.72 2.31
N ALA A 1171 -44.03 10.08 1.35
CA ALA A 1171 -45.22 9.27 1.60
C ALA A 1171 -44.94 8.13 2.59
N ALA A 1172 -43.84 7.40 2.37
CA ALA A 1172 -43.42 6.32 3.27
C ALA A 1172 -43.09 6.83 4.69
N LEU A 1173 -42.45 8.00 4.79
CA LEU A 1173 -42.17 8.65 6.08
C LEU A 1173 -43.46 9.00 6.82
N ARG A 1174 -44.41 9.64 6.14
CA ARG A 1174 -45.71 10.00 6.73
C ARG A 1174 -46.48 8.77 7.19
N GLN A 1175 -46.52 7.72 6.38
CA GLN A 1175 -47.18 6.46 6.76
C GLN A 1175 -46.54 5.83 8.00
N ARG A 1176 -45.20 5.73 8.03
CA ARG A 1176 -44.46 5.10 9.14
C ARG A 1176 -44.55 5.90 10.44
N LEU A 1177 -44.57 7.23 10.34
CA LEU A 1177 -44.79 8.11 11.49
C LEU A 1177 -46.25 8.19 11.94
N GLY A 1178 -47.18 7.58 11.19
CA GLY A 1178 -48.62 7.64 11.46
C GLY A 1178 -49.22 9.03 11.17
N LEU A 1179 -48.58 9.82 10.32
CA LEU A 1179 -49.04 11.14 9.88
C LEU A 1179 -49.92 11.09 8.63
N SER A 1180 -50.05 9.90 8.01
CA SER A 1180 -50.79 9.73 6.77
C SER A 1180 -52.27 10.05 6.92
N VAL A 1181 -52.88 10.54 5.84
CA VAL A 1181 -54.34 10.72 5.74
C VAL A 1181 -55.00 9.34 5.74
N VAL A 1182 -55.83 9.08 6.75
CA VAL A 1182 -56.65 7.85 6.81
C VAL A 1182 -58.11 8.24 6.66
N VAL A 1183 -58.64 8.12 5.45
CA VAL A 1183 -60.07 8.31 5.19
C VAL A 1183 -60.79 7.01 5.58
N PRO A 1184 -61.77 7.04 6.50
CA PRO A 1184 -62.54 5.84 6.86
C PRO A 1184 -63.20 5.25 5.62
N SER A 1185 -63.07 3.94 5.45
CA SER A 1185 -63.85 3.20 4.44
C SER A 1185 -65.31 3.23 4.89
N ASN A 1186 -66.15 4.00 4.21
CA ASN A 1186 -67.60 3.80 4.28
C ASN A 1186 -68.02 2.73 3.27
#